data_AF-A0A7S3ZSV0-F1
#
_entry.id   AF-A0A7S3ZSV0-F1
#
_cell.length_a   1.000
_cell.length_b   1.000
_cell.length_c   1.000
_cell.angle_alpha   90.00
_cell.angle_beta   90.00
_cell.angle_gamma   90.00
#
_symmetry.space_group_name_H-M   'P 1'
#
loop_
_entity.id
_entity.type
_entity.pdbx_description
1 polymer ?
#
loop_
_entity_poly.entity_id
_entity_poly.type
_entity_poly.pdbx_seq_one_letter_code
_entity_poly.pdbx_strand_id
1 'polypeptide(L)'
;MAAMSQVMLDEKTRLRNTTVAKIVAARGSLDDPETKKECCRRLQKINNMLKDRIAEMDATMARDAMHAGILKGGFSGCDNSKLIAVLCTRTKASLNRTKQQYRAKFDRDLCKDVKSKTGSDYGRMMGHALSDPDEYVADVIHAACHGMGCDENALIELCMTRSPEQLEAGKKCWEGRRDKALFDYIGKELGMLFKDLKHLILEILKGKRNWTGPVDKKRAAHHAERLHHECTKNMFQNFHEDRIVDWLLTSPPDEVKLIQEIYESTYNKSLKKALEAKCGKKFFLALSALLVPPEEFLAMRLEKAMKGWGADDKVLIRILGGLDHASKPSMLQVADAYQRKYTRTLKDALRANIKGNFLKAATAWISALEDPAQHLEVKTNVDVDTCTDLDALLDDLLVEHNSVECMMADVDAQEIYNCCHGWGTSDGKLIALLCSRSKPHLQKVAAAYYEQRDKPLLKRLRSETTGWYRLFMTYLVESPEDADVRALDSAMDGLGADAVAIIEFLVGRSQARVRAAKARWEGKHDKPLVDRLRSELHGSNRTLALELLKGERNETAPVNEKLAKEQADELHKGVSRWGSTDDEKFISILAKNSPNQNAALRSAYEKKYNRSLESQIAKVGQKNLKKCLQALLLPPADYYAMRIRKAFVGLGTSDKVVCRVLGGSDKCDALAIAAAYQRKYTTVLKDGIKKECSGNYKRLAQAWVTLPDALEDPEAPIDVIADTQSEPDGDGVVDDPDPPTPPASPKAPSPPPPPPVPVPQPTAVAAPVQQCAIYEHQDSRGVWTAYDNATASILEAAVRSNPNAVVRLPGIPFEVRFGAAARSARIQQPPPTGALQVNIHNENSRVVRRRPAGSVAPPPAPPAYQQPQQYQAPPPPVPQRPVQMAMPAGTFPVLVPAGHGPGMQLMVRAPNTGQMMTVIIPQGVGPGGQFAVPLPQPPRVQYGAPQQNWRTAMY
;
A
#
# COMPACT_ATOMS: atom_id res chain seq x y z
N MET A 1 -35.91 -37.45 -14.52
CA MET A 1 -34.92 -36.96 -15.51
C MET A 1 -35.00 -35.46 -15.76
N ALA A 2 -36.16 -34.88 -16.11
CA ALA A 2 -36.30 -33.42 -16.31
C ALA A 2 -35.94 -32.58 -15.07
N ALA A 3 -36.36 -32.99 -13.86
CA ALA A 3 -36.01 -32.29 -12.60
C ALA A 3 -34.50 -32.34 -12.28
N MET A 4 -33.83 -33.49 -12.50
CA MET A 4 -32.36 -33.57 -12.37
C MET A 4 -31.64 -32.75 -13.44
N SER A 5 -32.15 -32.73 -14.68
CA SER A 5 -31.61 -31.90 -15.75
C SER A 5 -31.74 -30.41 -15.44
N GLN A 6 -32.81 -30.00 -14.75
CA GLN A 6 -33.07 -28.61 -14.38
C GLN A 6 -32.27 -28.19 -13.15
N VAL A 7 -32.08 -29.09 -12.16
CA VAL A 7 -31.14 -28.88 -11.05
C VAL A 7 -29.70 -28.78 -11.55
N MET A 8 -29.27 -29.63 -12.50
CA MET A 8 -27.94 -29.53 -13.10
C MET A 8 -27.78 -28.28 -14.00
N LEU A 9 -28.85 -27.80 -14.64
CA LEU A 9 -28.84 -26.54 -15.39
C LEU A 9 -28.74 -25.34 -14.43
N ASP A 10 -29.48 -25.36 -13.33
CA ASP A 10 -29.45 -24.33 -12.28
C ASP A 10 -28.12 -24.33 -11.54
N GLU A 11 -27.49 -25.49 -11.32
CA GLU A 11 -26.18 -25.61 -10.69
C GLU A 11 -25.05 -25.15 -11.63
N LYS A 12 -25.08 -25.52 -12.91
CA LYS A 12 -24.18 -24.96 -13.94
C LYS A 12 -24.36 -23.46 -14.12
N THR A 13 -25.59 -22.96 -14.03
CA THR A 13 -25.90 -21.51 -14.13
C THR A 13 -25.47 -20.77 -12.86
N ARG A 14 -25.65 -21.37 -11.69
CA ARG A 14 -25.20 -20.85 -10.39
C ARG A 14 -23.68 -20.78 -10.31
N LEU A 15 -22.97 -21.78 -10.83
CA LEU A 15 -21.51 -21.88 -10.87
C LEU A 15 -20.89 -20.97 -11.93
N ARG A 16 -21.52 -20.83 -13.12
CA ARG A 16 -21.18 -19.79 -14.12
C ARG A 16 -21.39 -18.37 -13.62
N ASN A 17 -22.17 -18.18 -12.55
CA ASN A 17 -22.45 -16.87 -11.93
C ASN A 17 -21.76 -16.71 -10.56
N THR A 18 -20.82 -17.60 -10.22
CA THR A 18 -20.02 -17.50 -9.00
C THR A 18 -18.94 -16.43 -9.19
N THR A 19 -19.02 -15.37 -8.38
CA THR A 19 -18.03 -14.31 -8.35
C THR A 19 -16.72 -14.80 -7.75
N VAL A 20 -15.58 -14.17 -8.08
CA VAL A 20 -14.29 -14.57 -7.49
C VAL A 20 -14.32 -14.52 -5.97
N ALA A 21 -15.03 -13.53 -5.39
CA ALA A 21 -15.26 -13.45 -3.95
C ALA A 21 -15.96 -14.69 -3.36
N LYS A 22 -16.90 -15.30 -4.10
CA LYS A 22 -17.55 -16.55 -3.68
C LYS A 22 -16.62 -17.75 -3.81
N ILE A 23 -15.74 -17.79 -4.82
CA ILE A 23 -14.72 -18.82 -4.96
C ILE A 23 -13.78 -18.78 -3.74
N VAL A 24 -13.29 -17.58 -3.39
CA VAL A 24 -12.45 -17.35 -2.20
C VAL A 24 -13.16 -17.80 -0.92
N ALA A 25 -14.43 -17.40 -0.75
CA ALA A 25 -15.21 -17.76 0.43
C ALA A 25 -15.51 -19.27 0.53
N ALA A 26 -15.64 -19.96 -0.61
CA ALA A 26 -15.94 -21.38 -0.67
C ALA A 26 -14.68 -22.27 -0.69
N ARG A 27 -13.48 -21.73 -0.88
CA ARG A 27 -12.21 -22.45 -1.11
C ARG A 27 -12.02 -23.70 -0.24
N GLY A 28 -12.22 -23.59 1.08
CA GLY A 28 -12.05 -24.70 2.03
C GLY A 28 -13.21 -25.71 2.11
N SER A 29 -14.26 -25.53 1.30
CA SER A 29 -15.49 -26.32 1.30
C SER A 29 -15.87 -26.83 -0.11
N LEU A 30 -15.04 -26.54 -1.11
CA LEU A 30 -15.18 -27.10 -2.45
C LEU A 30 -14.69 -28.55 -2.39
N ASP A 31 -15.59 -29.50 -2.17
CA ASP A 31 -15.20 -30.93 -2.13
C ASP A 31 -15.41 -31.63 -3.48
N ASP A 32 -16.23 -31.05 -4.36
CA ASP A 32 -16.55 -31.60 -5.68
C ASP A 32 -15.45 -31.27 -6.73
N PRO A 33 -14.80 -32.28 -7.35
CA PRO A 33 -13.72 -32.06 -8.31
C PRO A 33 -14.14 -31.29 -9.57
N GLU A 34 -15.35 -31.50 -10.08
CA GLU A 34 -15.82 -30.80 -11.29
C GLU A 34 -16.09 -29.32 -11.00
N THR A 35 -16.64 -29.02 -9.83
CA THR A 35 -16.78 -27.65 -9.34
C THR A 35 -15.41 -26.95 -9.21
N LYS A 36 -14.40 -27.64 -8.66
CA LYS A 36 -13.02 -27.08 -8.60
C LYS A 36 -12.47 -26.79 -9.98
N LYS A 37 -12.59 -27.72 -10.94
CA LYS A 37 -12.14 -27.50 -12.32
C LYS A 37 -12.81 -26.27 -12.93
N GLU A 38 -14.11 -26.10 -12.76
CA GLU A 38 -14.82 -24.94 -13.29
C GLU A 38 -14.36 -23.63 -12.65
N CYS A 39 -14.13 -23.62 -11.32
CA CYS A 39 -13.54 -22.47 -10.64
C CYS A 39 -12.14 -22.13 -11.20
N CYS A 40 -11.28 -23.14 -11.39
CA CYS A 40 -9.95 -22.96 -11.98
C CYS A 40 -10.04 -22.40 -13.41
N ARG A 41 -10.85 -23.00 -14.31
CA ARG A 41 -11.03 -22.51 -15.69
C ARG A 41 -11.52 -21.07 -15.74
N ARG A 42 -12.51 -20.74 -14.90
CA ARG A 42 -13.05 -19.38 -14.82
C ARG A 42 -11.97 -18.39 -14.36
N LEU A 43 -11.26 -18.71 -13.27
CA LEU A 43 -10.26 -17.82 -12.71
C LEU A 43 -9.06 -17.65 -13.66
N GLN A 44 -8.63 -18.73 -14.31
CA GLN A 44 -7.60 -18.71 -15.35
C GLN A 44 -8.02 -17.84 -16.54
N LYS A 45 -9.27 -17.96 -17.01
CA LYS A 45 -9.82 -17.10 -18.08
C LYS A 45 -9.80 -15.62 -17.67
N ILE A 46 -10.35 -15.29 -16.51
CA ILE A 46 -10.40 -13.91 -15.99
C ILE A 46 -8.98 -13.35 -15.86
N ASN A 47 -8.06 -14.08 -15.22
CA ASN A 47 -6.68 -13.64 -15.04
C ASN A 47 -6.00 -13.38 -16.38
N ASN A 48 -6.17 -14.26 -17.36
CA ASN A 48 -5.56 -14.08 -18.68
C ASN A 48 -6.11 -12.85 -19.42
N MET A 49 -7.43 -12.64 -19.39
CA MET A 49 -8.03 -11.43 -19.96
C MET A 49 -7.51 -10.15 -19.30
N LEU A 50 -7.41 -10.14 -17.98
CA LEU A 50 -6.90 -8.99 -17.24
C LEU A 50 -5.42 -8.74 -17.52
N LYS A 51 -4.59 -9.80 -17.60
CA LYS A 51 -3.17 -9.69 -17.99
C LYS A 51 -3.01 -9.10 -19.38
N ASP A 52 -3.83 -9.52 -20.35
CA ASP A 52 -3.77 -9.00 -21.72
C ASP A 52 -4.18 -7.52 -21.76
N ARG A 53 -5.24 -7.15 -21.04
CA ARG A 53 -5.66 -5.75 -20.88
C ARG A 53 -4.58 -4.90 -20.21
N ILE A 54 -3.95 -5.40 -19.14
CA ILE A 54 -2.82 -4.71 -18.48
C ILE A 54 -1.69 -4.49 -19.47
N ALA A 55 -1.29 -5.53 -20.22
CA ALA A 55 -0.19 -5.44 -21.18
C ALA A 55 -0.47 -4.44 -22.31
N GLU A 56 -1.70 -4.41 -22.83
CA GLU A 56 -2.10 -3.43 -23.86
C GLU A 56 -2.07 -1.99 -23.31
N MET A 57 -2.64 -1.80 -22.12
CA MET A 57 -2.67 -0.49 -21.46
C MET A 57 -1.26 -0.03 -21.12
N ASP A 58 -0.44 -0.87 -20.49
CA ASP A 58 0.94 -0.59 -20.15
C ASP A 58 1.77 -0.22 -21.38
N ALA A 59 1.60 -0.94 -22.50
CA ALA A 59 2.31 -0.64 -23.75
C ALA A 59 1.96 0.78 -24.25
N THR A 60 0.66 1.12 -24.25
CA THR A 60 0.17 2.44 -24.65
C THR A 60 0.66 3.52 -23.68
N MET A 61 0.57 3.26 -22.39
CA MET A 61 0.95 4.19 -21.34
C MET A 61 2.44 4.44 -21.30
N ALA A 62 3.27 3.41 -21.53
CA ALA A 62 4.72 3.55 -21.66
C ALA A 62 5.07 4.41 -22.87
N ARG A 63 4.40 4.19 -24.01
CA ARG A 63 4.57 5.01 -25.23
C ARG A 63 4.24 6.46 -24.96
N ASP A 64 3.05 6.73 -24.42
CA ASP A 64 2.60 8.09 -24.08
C ASP A 64 3.56 8.76 -23.09
N ALA A 65 3.99 8.02 -22.06
CA ALA A 65 4.89 8.54 -21.05
C ALA A 65 6.22 8.98 -21.66
N MET A 66 6.79 8.19 -22.56
CA MET A 66 8.05 8.53 -23.26
C MET A 66 7.88 9.68 -24.26
N HIS A 67 6.65 10.01 -24.67
CA HIS A 67 6.34 11.02 -25.70
C HIS A 67 5.56 12.24 -25.18
N ALA A 68 5.34 12.35 -23.87
CA ALA A 68 4.49 13.36 -23.25
C ALA A 68 4.89 14.82 -23.56
N GLY A 69 6.16 15.09 -23.87
CA GLY A 69 6.65 16.43 -24.24
C GLY A 69 6.31 16.89 -25.66
N ILE A 70 6.11 15.97 -26.61
CA ILE A 70 5.89 16.32 -28.03
C ILE A 70 4.52 16.99 -28.22
N LEU A 71 3.52 16.62 -27.41
CA LEU A 71 2.15 17.15 -27.49
C LEU A 71 1.99 18.54 -26.82
N LYS A 72 2.99 19.05 -26.09
CA LYS A 72 2.94 20.34 -25.36
C LYS A 72 3.89 21.41 -25.92
N GLY A 73 4.41 21.24 -27.15
CA GLY A 73 5.20 22.28 -27.83
C GLY A 73 6.60 22.52 -27.26
N GLY A 74 7.20 21.56 -26.55
CA GLY A 74 8.54 21.68 -25.95
C GLY A 74 9.47 20.48 -26.23
N PHE A 75 10.78 20.71 -26.19
CA PHE A 75 11.82 19.68 -26.39
C PHE A 75 11.79 18.62 -25.25
N SER A 76 11.63 17.34 -25.62
CA SER A 76 11.80 16.10 -24.83
C SER A 76 11.30 16.09 -23.37
N GLY A 77 10.02 15.78 -23.16
CA GLY A 77 9.46 15.50 -21.83
C GLY A 77 9.01 14.05 -21.69
N CYS A 78 9.60 13.30 -20.75
CA CYS A 78 9.13 11.97 -20.34
C CYS A 78 8.30 12.10 -19.06
N ASP A 79 7.08 11.56 -19.03
CA ASP A 79 6.29 11.42 -17.80
C ASP A 79 6.84 10.25 -16.99
N ASN A 80 7.86 10.54 -16.19
CA ASN A 80 8.55 9.53 -15.39
C ASN A 80 7.62 8.86 -14.38
N SER A 81 6.61 9.56 -13.84
CA SER A 81 5.68 8.98 -12.87
C SER A 81 4.77 7.94 -13.53
N LYS A 82 4.25 8.25 -14.73
CA LYS A 82 3.50 7.28 -15.54
C LYS A 82 4.36 6.09 -15.93
N LEU A 83 5.61 6.33 -16.36
CA LEU A 83 6.51 5.25 -16.79
C LEU A 83 6.92 4.32 -15.63
N ILE A 84 7.19 4.87 -14.44
CA ILE A 84 7.48 4.07 -13.24
C ILE A 84 6.28 3.21 -12.84
N ALA A 85 5.07 3.77 -12.89
CA ALA A 85 3.84 3.07 -12.52
C ALA A 85 3.51 1.85 -13.39
N VAL A 86 4.00 1.81 -14.64
CA VAL A 86 3.75 0.69 -15.58
C VAL A 86 4.96 -0.23 -15.77
N LEU A 87 6.18 0.23 -15.50
CA LEU A 87 7.39 -0.59 -15.68
C LEU A 87 7.96 -1.15 -14.38
N CYS A 88 7.86 -0.42 -13.26
CA CYS A 88 8.51 -0.78 -12.00
C CYS A 88 7.61 -1.55 -11.02
N THR A 89 6.33 -1.72 -11.33
CA THR A 89 5.31 -2.34 -10.45
C THR A 89 4.82 -3.68 -10.97
N ARG A 90 5.40 -4.16 -12.08
CA ARG A 90 4.97 -5.37 -12.81
C ARG A 90 5.89 -6.54 -12.55
N THR A 91 5.34 -7.74 -12.60
CA THR A 91 6.14 -8.96 -12.62
C THR A 91 6.93 -9.07 -13.93
N LYS A 92 7.99 -9.88 -13.97
CA LYS A 92 8.79 -10.07 -15.20
C LYS A 92 7.94 -10.69 -16.32
N ALA A 93 7.03 -11.60 -15.98
CA ALA A 93 6.12 -12.21 -16.94
C ALA A 93 5.13 -11.19 -17.52
N SER A 94 4.57 -10.31 -16.67
CA SER A 94 3.75 -9.18 -17.12
C SER A 94 4.54 -8.22 -18.03
N LEU A 95 5.79 -7.85 -17.66
CA LEU A 95 6.64 -7.02 -18.53
C LEU A 95 6.94 -7.68 -19.88
N ASN A 96 7.09 -9.01 -19.92
CA ASN A 96 7.26 -9.74 -21.18
C ASN A 96 6.02 -9.65 -22.06
N ARG A 97 4.81 -9.79 -21.50
CA ARG A 97 3.55 -9.53 -22.23
C ARG A 97 3.50 -8.09 -22.74
N THR A 98 3.86 -7.11 -21.90
CA THR A 98 3.91 -5.70 -22.29
C THR A 98 4.92 -5.47 -23.43
N LYS A 99 6.10 -6.12 -23.41
CA LYS A 99 7.07 -6.06 -24.52
C LYS A 99 6.45 -6.58 -25.82
N GLN A 100 5.74 -7.71 -25.77
CA GLN A 100 5.06 -8.29 -26.94
C GLN A 100 3.97 -7.36 -27.48
N GLN A 101 3.12 -6.83 -26.61
CA GLN A 101 2.06 -5.88 -26.99
C GLN A 101 2.62 -4.57 -27.54
N TYR A 102 3.70 -4.04 -26.94
CA TYR A 102 4.38 -2.84 -27.44
C TYR A 102 4.95 -3.06 -28.84
N ARG A 103 5.57 -4.23 -29.08
CA ARG A 103 6.08 -4.61 -30.40
C ARG A 103 4.95 -4.73 -31.41
N ALA A 104 3.86 -5.42 -31.06
CA ALA A 104 2.71 -5.59 -31.94
C ALA A 104 2.02 -4.27 -32.30
N LYS A 105 1.88 -3.35 -31.33
CA LYS A 105 1.14 -2.10 -31.51
C LYS A 105 1.95 -0.99 -32.20
N PHE A 106 3.26 -0.95 -31.99
CA PHE A 106 4.10 0.17 -32.44
C PHE A 106 5.23 -0.23 -33.39
N ASP A 107 5.48 -1.52 -33.63
CA ASP A 107 6.65 -2.04 -34.35
C ASP A 107 7.99 -1.51 -33.77
N ARG A 108 8.04 -1.41 -32.44
CA ARG A 108 9.20 -0.89 -31.69
C ARG A 108 9.60 -1.87 -30.60
N ASP A 109 10.84 -1.76 -30.15
CA ASP A 109 11.34 -2.51 -29.01
C ASP A 109 11.22 -1.65 -27.75
N LEU A 110 10.43 -2.10 -26.78
CA LEU A 110 10.19 -1.35 -25.54
C LEU A 110 11.48 -1.10 -24.76
N CYS A 111 12.38 -2.08 -24.70
CA CYS A 111 13.64 -1.96 -23.96
C CYS A 111 14.54 -0.89 -24.61
N LYS A 112 14.69 -0.90 -25.93
CA LYS A 112 15.45 0.12 -26.68
C LYS A 112 14.83 1.51 -26.57
N ASP A 113 13.50 1.60 -26.62
CA ASP A 113 12.81 2.88 -26.45
C ASP A 113 13.01 3.43 -25.05
N VAL A 114 12.87 2.61 -24.00
CA VAL A 114 13.17 3.03 -22.61
C VAL A 114 14.63 3.47 -22.50
N LYS A 115 15.60 2.65 -22.93
CA LYS A 115 17.03 3.00 -22.88
C LYS A 115 17.36 4.31 -23.60
N SER A 116 16.72 4.59 -24.74
CA SER A 116 16.99 5.80 -25.54
C SER A 116 16.23 7.05 -25.09
N LYS A 117 15.04 6.89 -24.48
CA LYS A 117 14.18 8.00 -24.07
C LYS A 117 14.33 8.39 -22.61
N THR A 118 14.87 7.49 -21.78
CA THR A 118 15.10 7.73 -20.36
C THR A 118 16.60 7.86 -20.08
N GLY A 119 17.11 9.09 -20.10
CA GLY A 119 18.51 9.38 -19.71
C GLY A 119 18.75 9.32 -18.20
N SER A 120 17.70 9.09 -17.40
CA SER A 120 17.73 9.05 -15.93
C SER A 120 18.29 7.75 -15.40
N ASP A 121 18.71 7.75 -14.13
CA ASP A 121 19.25 6.56 -13.44
C ASP A 121 18.25 5.40 -13.43
N TYR A 122 16.98 5.71 -13.13
CA TYR A 122 15.92 4.71 -13.16
C TYR A 122 15.66 4.17 -14.58
N GLY A 123 15.82 5.01 -15.59
CA GLY A 123 15.69 4.64 -16.98
C GLY A 123 16.70 3.57 -17.39
N ARG A 124 17.96 3.79 -17.01
CA ARG A 124 19.04 2.81 -17.19
C ARG A 124 18.81 1.54 -16.37
N MET A 125 18.35 1.66 -15.13
CA MET A 125 17.97 0.52 -14.29
C MET A 125 16.87 -0.33 -14.96
N MET A 126 15.82 0.32 -15.47
CA MET A 126 14.74 -0.38 -16.16
C MET A 126 15.17 -0.92 -17.52
N GLY A 127 16.11 -0.28 -18.21
CA GLY A 127 16.77 -0.84 -19.38
C GLY A 127 17.40 -2.21 -19.07
N HIS A 128 18.11 -2.34 -17.95
CA HIS A 128 18.63 -3.63 -17.51
C HIS A 128 17.49 -4.59 -17.11
N ALA A 129 16.51 -4.12 -16.33
CA ALA A 129 15.41 -4.96 -15.86
C ALA A 129 14.50 -5.50 -16.99
N LEU A 130 14.41 -4.80 -18.12
CA LEU A 130 13.64 -5.24 -19.30
C LEU A 130 14.44 -6.12 -20.25
N SER A 131 15.78 -6.07 -20.18
CA SER A 131 16.65 -6.87 -21.04
C SER A 131 16.46 -8.36 -20.76
N ASP A 132 16.70 -9.15 -21.79
CA ASP A 132 16.83 -10.60 -21.62
C ASP A 132 18.18 -10.91 -20.94
N PRO A 133 18.32 -12.02 -20.20
CA PRO A 133 19.47 -12.25 -19.32
C PRO A 133 20.83 -12.24 -20.04
N ASP A 134 20.90 -12.83 -21.23
CA ASP A 134 22.09 -12.87 -22.07
C ASP A 134 22.42 -11.48 -22.66
N GLU A 135 21.41 -10.73 -23.09
CA GLU A 135 21.58 -9.35 -23.52
C GLU A 135 22.08 -8.45 -22.38
N TYR A 136 21.55 -8.62 -21.16
CA TYR A 136 22.02 -7.89 -19.99
C TYR A 136 23.50 -8.14 -19.72
N VAL A 137 23.92 -9.41 -19.72
CA VAL A 137 25.33 -9.79 -19.52
C VAL A 137 26.21 -9.15 -20.61
N ALA A 138 25.80 -9.26 -21.88
CA ALA A 138 26.52 -8.65 -23.00
C ALA A 138 26.61 -7.11 -22.87
N ASP A 139 25.50 -6.45 -22.50
CA ASP A 139 25.44 -5.00 -22.34
C ASP A 139 26.33 -4.52 -21.19
N VAL A 140 26.38 -5.25 -20.05
CA VAL A 140 27.25 -4.91 -18.92
C VAL A 140 28.72 -5.10 -19.28
N ILE A 141 29.08 -6.21 -19.94
CA ILE A 141 30.44 -6.44 -20.45
C ILE A 141 30.84 -5.32 -21.40
N HIS A 142 29.97 -4.99 -22.34
CA HIS A 142 30.23 -3.92 -23.29
C HIS A 142 30.43 -2.58 -22.59
N ALA A 143 29.51 -2.18 -21.71
CA ALA A 143 29.60 -0.93 -20.97
C ALA A 143 30.82 -0.88 -20.03
N ALA A 144 31.25 -2.02 -19.48
CA ALA A 144 32.43 -2.10 -18.63
C ALA A 144 33.73 -1.91 -19.41
N CYS A 145 33.80 -2.43 -20.64
CA CYS A 145 35.02 -2.45 -21.44
C CYS A 145 35.02 -1.40 -22.56
N HIS A 146 33.99 -0.57 -22.71
CA HIS A 146 33.88 0.43 -23.77
C HIS A 146 34.11 1.84 -23.24
N GLY A 147 35.01 2.58 -23.89
CA GLY A 147 35.37 3.96 -23.53
C GLY A 147 36.83 4.09 -23.14
N MET A 148 37.17 5.15 -22.39
CA MET A 148 38.51 5.34 -21.87
C MET A 148 38.66 4.57 -20.54
N GLY A 149 39.32 3.43 -20.59
CA GLY A 149 39.53 2.54 -19.44
C GLY A 149 38.46 1.45 -19.29
N CYS A 150 38.58 0.64 -18.23
CA CYS A 150 37.69 -0.48 -17.95
C CYS A 150 37.03 -0.31 -16.57
N ASP A 151 35.70 -0.47 -16.47
CA ASP A 151 35.01 -0.58 -15.17
C ASP A 151 35.18 -2.00 -14.62
N GLU A 152 36.30 -2.24 -13.92
CA GLU A 152 36.60 -3.56 -13.40
C GLU A 152 35.62 -3.99 -12.30
N ASN A 153 34.96 -3.04 -11.62
CA ASN A 153 33.94 -3.40 -10.62
C ASN A 153 32.74 -4.06 -11.28
N ALA A 154 32.31 -3.57 -12.45
CA ALA A 154 31.22 -4.17 -13.21
C ALA A 154 31.55 -5.60 -13.65
N LEU A 155 32.77 -5.83 -14.14
CA LEU A 155 33.22 -7.18 -14.51
C LEU A 155 33.29 -8.12 -13.31
N ILE A 156 33.79 -7.64 -12.16
CA ILE A 156 33.82 -8.41 -10.91
C ILE A 156 32.39 -8.75 -10.48
N GLU A 157 31.49 -7.76 -10.40
CA GLU A 157 30.09 -7.97 -10.03
C GLU A 157 29.42 -9.03 -10.90
N LEU A 158 29.62 -8.95 -12.22
CA LEU A 158 29.05 -9.88 -13.18
C LEU A 158 29.64 -11.29 -13.03
N CYS A 159 30.96 -11.43 -13.07
CA CYS A 159 31.64 -12.73 -13.02
C CYS A 159 31.44 -13.44 -11.66
N MET A 160 31.29 -12.68 -10.58
CA MET A 160 31.13 -13.25 -9.25
C MET A 160 29.69 -13.69 -8.95
N THR A 161 28.71 -13.26 -9.75
CA THR A 161 27.28 -13.43 -9.43
C THR A 161 26.44 -14.04 -10.55
N ARG A 162 27.00 -14.30 -11.73
CA ARG A 162 26.30 -15.01 -12.80
C ARG A 162 26.76 -16.46 -12.87
N SER A 163 25.83 -17.36 -13.23
CA SER A 163 26.16 -18.77 -13.43
C SER A 163 27.05 -18.96 -14.69
N PRO A 164 27.76 -20.08 -14.82
CA PRO A 164 28.55 -20.37 -16.01
C PRO A 164 27.71 -20.33 -17.30
N GLU A 165 26.48 -20.84 -17.25
CA GLU A 165 25.56 -20.85 -18.39
C GLU A 165 25.15 -19.42 -18.79
N GLN A 166 24.89 -18.56 -17.81
CA GLN A 166 24.54 -17.16 -18.06
C GLN A 166 25.72 -16.38 -18.65
N LEU A 167 26.93 -16.60 -18.14
CA LEU A 167 28.14 -15.96 -18.66
C LEU A 167 28.44 -16.42 -20.09
N GLU A 168 28.30 -17.71 -20.38
CA GLU A 168 28.51 -18.25 -21.73
C GLU A 168 27.45 -17.76 -22.72
N ALA A 169 26.16 -17.72 -22.32
CA ALA A 169 25.10 -17.16 -23.14
C ALA A 169 25.34 -15.67 -23.45
N GLY A 170 25.70 -14.89 -22.42
CA GLY A 170 26.02 -13.47 -22.59
C GLY A 170 27.27 -13.23 -23.44
N LYS A 171 28.30 -14.07 -23.31
CA LYS A 171 29.48 -14.04 -24.18
C LYS A 171 29.09 -14.27 -25.64
N LYS A 172 28.32 -15.32 -25.93
CA LYS A 172 27.83 -15.60 -27.29
C LYS A 172 27.01 -14.44 -27.85
N CYS A 173 26.13 -13.85 -27.03
CA CYS A 173 25.35 -12.68 -27.40
C CYS A 173 26.23 -11.46 -27.71
N TRP A 174 27.29 -11.24 -26.91
CA TRP A 174 28.24 -10.15 -27.16
C TRP A 174 29.05 -10.34 -28.44
N GLU A 175 29.61 -11.54 -28.65
CA GLU A 175 30.39 -11.89 -29.84
C GLU A 175 29.52 -11.88 -31.11
N GLY A 176 28.24 -12.26 -31.02
CA GLY A 176 27.30 -12.15 -32.14
C GLY A 176 27.00 -10.71 -32.58
N ARG A 177 27.28 -9.70 -31.73
CA ARG A 177 27.09 -8.27 -32.02
C ARG A 177 28.38 -7.58 -32.50
N ARG A 178 29.51 -8.29 -32.55
CA ARG A 178 30.85 -7.69 -32.67
C ARG A 178 31.81 -8.56 -33.48
N ASP A 179 32.66 -7.93 -34.29
CA ASP A 179 33.72 -8.63 -35.04
C ASP A 179 34.98 -8.92 -34.19
N LYS A 180 34.81 -9.20 -32.89
CA LYS A 180 35.93 -9.44 -31.96
C LYS A 180 35.61 -10.60 -31.04
N ALA A 181 36.62 -11.41 -30.71
CA ALA A 181 36.53 -12.38 -29.64
C ALA A 181 36.51 -11.66 -28.28
N LEU A 182 35.61 -12.07 -27.37
CA LEU A 182 35.44 -11.39 -26.09
C LEU A 182 36.71 -11.47 -25.23
N PHE A 183 37.39 -12.62 -25.27
CA PHE A 183 38.63 -12.84 -24.51
C PHE A 183 39.75 -11.89 -24.94
N ASP A 184 39.92 -11.68 -26.25
CA ASP A 184 40.92 -10.75 -26.77
C ASP A 184 40.57 -9.31 -26.40
N TYR A 185 39.28 -8.98 -26.44
CA TYR A 185 38.79 -7.66 -26.08
C TYR A 185 39.04 -7.33 -24.61
N ILE A 186 38.56 -8.17 -23.67
CA ILE A 186 38.84 -8.02 -22.23
C ILE A 186 40.34 -8.04 -21.98
N GLY A 187 41.07 -8.91 -22.68
CA GLY A 187 42.50 -9.03 -22.54
C GLY A 187 43.28 -7.77 -22.94
N LYS A 188 42.75 -6.96 -23.86
CA LYS A 188 43.31 -5.68 -24.26
C LYS A 188 42.94 -4.56 -23.27
N GLU A 189 41.69 -4.53 -22.82
CA GLU A 189 41.18 -3.46 -21.94
C GLU A 189 41.73 -3.58 -20.51
N LEU A 190 41.90 -4.81 -20.00
CA LEU A 190 42.61 -5.06 -18.75
C LEU A 190 44.11 -5.15 -19.02
N GLY A 191 44.78 -4.00 -19.01
CA GLY A 191 46.23 -3.89 -19.23
C GLY A 191 47.10 -4.58 -18.17
N MET A 192 48.43 -4.49 -18.31
CA MET A 192 49.39 -5.21 -17.45
C MET A 192 49.23 -4.93 -15.95
N LEU A 193 48.75 -3.73 -15.56
CA LEU A 193 48.51 -3.36 -14.15
C LEU A 193 47.42 -4.21 -13.48
N PHE A 194 46.58 -4.89 -14.26
CA PHE A 194 45.49 -5.74 -13.77
C PHE A 194 45.68 -7.21 -14.20
N LYS A 195 46.92 -7.65 -14.47
CA LYS A 195 47.20 -9.02 -14.96
C LYS A 195 46.51 -10.13 -14.14
N ASP A 196 46.47 -10.00 -12.82
CA ASP A 196 45.95 -11.04 -11.91
C ASP A 196 44.42 -11.05 -11.90
N LEU A 197 43.83 -9.85 -11.90
CA LEU A 197 42.39 -9.68 -12.05
C LEU A 197 41.92 -10.15 -13.43
N LYS A 198 42.67 -9.83 -14.48
CA LYS A 198 42.42 -10.32 -15.84
C LYS A 198 42.45 -11.84 -15.87
N HIS A 199 43.47 -12.47 -15.28
CA HIS A 199 43.54 -13.93 -15.22
C HIS A 199 42.29 -14.52 -14.55
N LEU A 200 41.94 -14.04 -13.35
CA LEU A 200 40.74 -14.47 -12.63
C LEU A 200 39.45 -14.33 -13.46
N ILE A 201 39.22 -13.16 -14.08
CA ILE A 201 38.04 -12.92 -14.91
C ILE A 201 37.99 -13.89 -16.09
N LEU A 202 39.12 -14.09 -16.78
CA LEU A 202 39.18 -14.99 -17.93
C LEU A 202 38.95 -16.45 -17.53
N GLU A 203 39.48 -16.90 -16.38
CA GLU A 203 39.23 -18.27 -15.90
C GLU A 203 37.78 -18.50 -15.50
N ILE A 204 37.11 -17.49 -14.92
CA ILE A 204 35.66 -17.57 -14.65
C ILE A 204 34.86 -17.61 -15.94
N LEU A 205 35.18 -16.77 -16.92
CA LEU A 205 34.50 -16.75 -18.23
C LEU A 205 34.76 -18.02 -19.05
N LYS A 206 35.84 -18.77 -18.78
CA LYS A 206 36.07 -20.12 -19.31
C LYS A 206 35.25 -21.20 -18.60
N GLY A 207 34.46 -20.83 -17.58
CA GLY A 207 33.64 -21.77 -16.81
C GLY A 207 34.40 -22.57 -15.75
N LYS A 208 35.62 -22.17 -15.36
CA LYS A 208 36.41 -22.92 -14.38
C LYS A 208 35.91 -22.84 -12.94
N ARG A 209 35.01 -21.88 -12.64
CA ARG A 209 34.49 -21.70 -11.29
C ARG A 209 33.61 -22.88 -10.89
N ASN A 210 33.99 -23.54 -9.81
CA ASN A 210 33.21 -24.60 -9.19
C ASN A 210 32.14 -23.99 -8.27
N TRP A 211 30.86 -24.19 -8.62
CA TRP A 211 29.72 -23.69 -7.85
C TRP A 211 29.12 -24.74 -6.92
N THR A 212 29.37 -26.03 -7.18
CA THR A 212 28.68 -27.14 -6.53
C THR A 212 29.63 -28.32 -6.38
N GLY A 213 29.69 -28.91 -5.19
CA GLY A 213 30.45 -30.13 -4.99
C GLY A 213 30.49 -30.52 -3.52
N PRO A 214 30.83 -31.78 -3.22
CA PRO A 214 31.04 -32.20 -1.84
C PRO A 214 32.26 -31.46 -1.26
N VAL A 215 32.17 -31.14 0.02
CA VAL A 215 33.28 -30.55 0.77
C VAL A 215 34.38 -31.59 0.95
N ASP A 216 35.54 -31.38 0.34
CA ASP A 216 36.73 -32.20 0.58
C ASP A 216 37.56 -31.55 1.69
N LYS A 217 37.48 -32.13 2.89
CA LYS A 217 38.20 -31.62 4.07
C LYS A 217 39.73 -31.66 3.91
N LYS A 218 40.27 -32.65 3.17
CA LYS A 218 41.72 -32.76 2.97
C LYS A 218 42.20 -31.70 1.99
N ARG A 219 41.48 -31.53 0.88
CA ARG A 219 41.75 -30.45 -0.08
C ARG A 219 41.60 -29.08 0.56
N ALA A 220 40.58 -28.86 1.39
CA ALA A 220 40.39 -27.62 2.13
C ALA A 220 41.58 -27.30 3.06
N ALA A 221 42.04 -28.29 3.83
CA ALA A 221 43.22 -28.11 4.68
C ALA A 221 44.48 -27.80 3.85
N HIS A 222 44.66 -28.51 2.73
CA HIS A 222 45.77 -28.26 1.81
C HIS A 222 45.72 -26.84 1.22
N HIS A 223 44.56 -26.41 0.73
CA HIS A 223 44.38 -25.06 0.19
C HIS A 223 44.62 -24.00 1.27
N ALA A 224 44.17 -24.20 2.51
CA ALA A 224 44.42 -23.28 3.62
C ALA A 224 45.93 -23.12 3.91
N GLU A 225 46.67 -24.23 3.95
CA GLU A 225 48.13 -24.22 4.13
C GLU A 225 48.85 -23.50 2.98
N ARG A 226 48.47 -23.82 1.74
CA ARG A 226 49.05 -23.21 0.53
C ARG A 226 48.77 -21.71 0.44
N LEU A 227 47.56 -21.29 0.77
CA LEU A 227 47.18 -19.87 0.87
C LEU A 227 48.01 -19.16 1.93
N HIS A 228 48.25 -19.79 3.09
CA HIS A 228 49.07 -19.21 4.15
C HIS A 228 50.52 -19.05 3.72
N HIS A 229 51.08 -20.07 3.07
CA HIS A 229 52.43 -20.02 2.53
C HIS A 229 52.59 -18.85 1.56
N GLU A 230 51.66 -18.65 0.62
CA GLU A 230 51.70 -17.50 -0.30
C GLU A 230 51.52 -16.16 0.45
N CYS A 231 50.62 -16.07 1.42
CA CYS A 231 50.34 -14.84 2.16
C CYS A 231 51.48 -14.40 3.11
N THR A 232 52.39 -15.30 3.46
CA THR A 232 53.54 -15.02 4.35
C THR A 232 54.81 -14.63 3.62
N LYS A 233 54.85 -14.79 2.29
CA LYS A 233 56.00 -14.41 1.47
C LYS A 233 56.39 -12.96 1.67
N ASN A 234 57.68 -12.66 1.76
CA ASN A 234 58.16 -11.28 1.88
C ASN A 234 58.24 -10.59 0.51
N MET A 235 58.59 -9.30 0.47
CA MET A 235 58.65 -8.51 -0.78
C MET A 235 59.72 -9.00 -1.79
N PHE A 236 60.60 -9.92 -1.39
CA PHE A 236 61.66 -10.48 -2.23
C PHE A 236 61.29 -11.86 -2.80
N GLN A 237 60.10 -12.39 -2.47
CA GLN A 237 59.62 -13.69 -2.91
C GLN A 237 58.45 -13.52 -3.89
N ASN A 238 58.43 -14.33 -4.94
CA ASN A 238 57.37 -14.29 -5.94
C ASN A 238 56.05 -14.79 -5.32
N PHE A 239 55.10 -13.86 -5.19
CA PHE A 239 53.70 -14.16 -4.86
C PHE A 239 53.03 -14.74 -6.12
N HIS A 240 52.37 -15.89 -6.00
CA HIS A 240 51.74 -16.57 -7.13
C HIS A 240 50.22 -16.37 -7.11
N GLU A 241 49.76 -15.24 -7.65
CA GLU A 241 48.34 -14.88 -7.69
C GLU A 241 47.50 -15.88 -8.49
N ASP A 242 48.08 -16.46 -9.56
CA ASP A 242 47.47 -17.49 -10.40
C ASP A 242 47.09 -18.74 -9.61
N ARG A 243 47.96 -19.19 -8.70
CA ARG A 243 47.69 -20.36 -7.85
C ARG A 243 46.57 -20.10 -6.84
N ILE A 244 46.53 -18.88 -6.29
CA ILE A 244 45.45 -18.47 -5.37
C ILE A 244 44.10 -18.51 -6.08
N VAL A 245 44.06 -18.03 -7.32
CA VAL A 245 42.87 -18.09 -8.18
C VAL A 245 42.45 -19.55 -8.39
N ASP A 246 43.39 -20.43 -8.79
CA ASP A 246 43.07 -21.84 -9.04
C ASP A 246 42.53 -22.54 -7.78
N TRP A 247 43.15 -22.36 -6.62
CA TRP A 247 42.67 -23.00 -5.37
C TRP A 247 41.28 -22.53 -4.97
N LEU A 248 40.99 -21.23 -5.10
CA LEU A 248 39.68 -20.67 -4.74
C LEU A 248 38.59 -20.95 -5.79
N LEU A 249 38.94 -21.01 -7.08
CA LEU A 249 37.97 -21.32 -8.14
C LEU A 249 37.61 -22.79 -8.21
N THR A 250 38.53 -23.70 -7.86
CA THR A 250 38.28 -25.15 -7.91
C THR A 250 37.55 -25.68 -6.68
N SER A 251 37.56 -24.95 -5.57
CA SER A 251 36.80 -25.29 -4.35
C SER A 251 35.36 -24.75 -4.42
N PRO A 252 34.33 -25.58 -4.14
CA PRO A 252 32.95 -25.10 -4.06
C PRO A 252 32.75 -24.16 -2.85
N PRO A 253 31.70 -23.31 -2.82
CA PRO A 253 31.51 -22.30 -1.78
C PRO A 253 31.59 -22.81 -0.33
N ASP A 254 30.99 -23.98 -0.05
CA ASP A 254 31.03 -24.59 1.29
C ASP A 254 32.44 -25.06 1.68
N GLU A 255 33.25 -25.47 0.70
CA GLU A 255 34.65 -25.80 0.92
C GLU A 255 35.50 -24.55 1.12
N VAL A 256 35.24 -23.46 0.39
CA VAL A 256 35.90 -22.17 0.62
C VAL A 256 35.60 -21.63 2.02
N LYS A 257 34.39 -21.85 2.52
CA LYS A 257 34.05 -21.56 3.92
C LYS A 257 34.90 -22.39 4.88
N LEU A 258 35.02 -23.69 4.65
CA LEU A 258 35.88 -24.55 5.45
C LEU A 258 37.36 -24.15 5.36
N ILE A 259 37.86 -23.76 4.19
CA ILE A 259 39.23 -23.23 4.00
C ILE A 259 39.46 -22.02 4.92
N GLN A 260 38.49 -21.10 5.00
CA GLN A 260 38.58 -19.93 5.89
C GLN A 260 38.60 -20.33 7.36
N GLU A 261 37.73 -21.26 7.78
CA GLU A 261 37.66 -21.77 9.16
C GLU A 261 38.98 -22.46 9.57
N ILE A 262 39.55 -23.30 8.69
CA ILE A 262 40.85 -23.96 8.92
C ILE A 262 41.95 -22.91 8.99
N TYR A 263 41.99 -21.96 8.06
CA TYR A 263 43.01 -20.91 8.04
C TYR A 263 42.98 -20.08 9.31
N GLU A 264 41.79 -19.67 9.76
CA GLU A 264 41.60 -18.85 10.96
C GLU A 264 41.99 -19.61 12.23
N SER A 265 41.54 -20.85 12.38
CA SER A 265 41.86 -21.67 13.54
C SER A 265 43.34 -22.05 13.62
N THR A 266 44.01 -22.24 12.48
CA THR A 266 45.42 -22.66 12.42
C THR A 266 46.38 -21.48 12.58
N TYR A 267 46.07 -20.33 12.00
CA TYR A 267 47.02 -19.20 11.90
C TYR A 267 46.62 -17.96 12.70
N ASN A 268 45.51 -18.03 13.45
CA ASN A 268 44.98 -16.94 14.27
C ASN A 268 44.87 -15.58 13.52
N LYS A 269 44.56 -15.66 12.22
CA LYS A 269 44.42 -14.51 11.32
C LYS A 269 43.40 -14.87 10.25
N SER A 270 42.47 -13.98 9.95
CA SER A 270 41.52 -14.20 8.86
C SER A 270 42.21 -14.28 7.51
N LEU A 271 41.84 -15.25 6.68
CA LEU A 271 42.30 -15.38 5.29
C LEU A 271 42.05 -14.08 4.50
N LYS A 272 40.89 -13.45 4.72
CA LYS A 272 40.54 -12.15 4.11
C LYS A 272 41.58 -11.07 4.41
N LYS A 273 41.94 -10.85 5.67
CA LYS A 273 43.00 -9.87 6.05
C LYS A 273 44.39 -10.26 5.52
N ALA A 274 44.67 -11.56 5.39
CA ALA A 274 45.94 -12.02 4.84
C ALA A 274 46.06 -11.67 3.35
N LEU A 275 45.02 -11.90 2.57
CA LEU A 275 44.95 -11.51 1.15
C LEU A 275 44.92 -10.00 0.95
N GLU A 276 44.22 -9.25 1.82
CA GLU A 276 44.15 -7.78 1.75
C GLU A 276 45.53 -7.12 1.85
N ALA A 277 46.41 -7.69 2.68
CA ALA A 277 47.77 -7.18 2.89
C ALA A 277 48.71 -7.44 1.70
N LYS A 278 48.34 -8.33 0.76
CA LYS A 278 49.18 -8.75 -0.38
C LYS A 278 48.64 -8.29 -1.73
N CYS A 279 47.32 -8.24 -1.87
CA CYS A 279 46.68 -8.05 -3.17
C CYS A 279 46.33 -6.57 -3.42
N GLY A 280 46.45 -6.13 -4.68
CA GLY A 280 45.94 -4.83 -5.10
C GLY A 280 44.42 -4.72 -4.91
N LYS A 281 43.90 -3.51 -4.66
CA LYS A 281 42.50 -3.27 -4.24
C LYS A 281 41.43 -3.99 -5.09
N LYS A 282 41.58 -4.01 -6.42
CA LYS A 282 40.60 -4.62 -7.35
C LYS A 282 40.69 -6.14 -7.37
N PHE A 283 41.89 -6.68 -7.40
CA PHE A 283 42.11 -8.12 -7.30
C PHE A 283 41.64 -8.65 -5.93
N PHE A 284 41.97 -7.94 -4.84
CA PHE A 284 41.46 -8.25 -3.52
C PHE A 284 39.93 -8.21 -3.44
N LEU A 285 39.28 -7.21 -4.07
CA LEU A 285 37.81 -7.17 -4.13
C LEU A 285 37.26 -8.44 -4.78
N ALA A 286 37.85 -8.88 -5.90
CA ALA A 286 37.44 -10.08 -6.60
C ALA A 286 37.66 -11.37 -5.76
N LEU A 287 38.82 -11.50 -5.12
CA LEU A 287 39.08 -12.62 -4.20
C LEU A 287 38.12 -12.60 -3.00
N SER A 288 37.85 -11.42 -2.43
CA SER A 288 36.92 -11.28 -1.31
C SER A 288 35.48 -11.66 -1.66
N ALA A 289 35.11 -11.57 -2.94
CA ALA A 289 33.81 -12.02 -3.44
C ALA A 289 33.73 -13.55 -3.51
N LEU A 290 34.84 -14.25 -3.76
CA LEU A 290 34.91 -15.72 -3.70
C LEU A 290 34.83 -16.26 -2.27
N LEU A 291 35.21 -15.45 -1.27
CA LEU A 291 35.23 -15.84 0.13
C LEU A 291 33.86 -15.74 0.84
N VAL A 292 32.84 -15.19 0.19
CA VAL A 292 31.52 -14.97 0.81
C VAL A 292 30.40 -15.45 -0.11
N PRO A 293 29.20 -15.73 0.42
CA PRO A 293 28.03 -16.00 -0.42
C PRO A 293 27.77 -14.85 -1.40
N PRO A 294 27.39 -15.13 -2.67
CA PRO A 294 27.15 -14.10 -3.69
C PRO A 294 26.17 -13.01 -3.27
N GLU A 295 25.11 -13.38 -2.55
CA GLU A 295 24.10 -12.45 -2.05
C GLU A 295 24.66 -11.50 -0.98
N GLU A 296 25.56 -11.98 -0.13
CA GLU A 296 26.26 -11.14 0.83
C GLU A 296 27.27 -10.21 0.16
N PHE A 297 27.94 -10.68 -0.89
CA PHE A 297 28.81 -9.83 -1.70
C PHE A 297 28.03 -8.67 -2.32
N LEU A 298 26.89 -8.95 -2.96
CA LEU A 298 26.03 -7.93 -3.55
C LEU A 298 25.44 -6.97 -2.49
N ALA A 299 25.04 -7.48 -1.32
CA ALA A 299 24.62 -6.63 -0.22
C ALA A 299 25.73 -5.67 0.23
N MET A 300 26.98 -6.14 0.31
CA MET A 300 28.14 -5.27 0.61
C MET A 300 28.41 -4.25 -0.49
N ARG A 301 28.22 -4.62 -1.77
CA ARG A 301 28.35 -3.70 -2.90
C ARG A 301 27.29 -2.60 -2.84
N LEU A 302 26.03 -2.95 -2.59
CA LEU A 302 24.94 -2.00 -2.41
C LEU A 302 25.19 -1.06 -1.22
N GLU A 303 25.64 -1.58 -0.08
CA GLU A 303 25.96 -0.74 1.08
C GLU A 303 27.08 0.25 0.76
N LYS A 304 28.14 -0.23 0.12
CA LYS A 304 29.26 0.63 -0.26
C LYS A 304 28.84 1.68 -1.29
N ALA A 305 27.96 1.33 -2.22
CA ALA A 305 27.42 2.26 -3.20
C ALA A 305 26.54 3.35 -2.56
N MET A 306 25.91 3.08 -1.42
CA MET A 306 25.11 4.05 -0.69
C MET A 306 25.90 4.85 0.36
N LYS A 307 27.17 4.52 0.62
CA LYS A 307 27.97 5.13 1.68
C LYS A 307 28.86 6.26 1.15
N GLY A 308 28.72 7.46 1.72
CA GLY A 308 29.59 8.60 1.42
C GLY A 308 28.80 9.85 1.04
N TRP A 309 29.50 10.85 0.48
CA TRP A 309 28.85 12.04 -0.05
C TRP A 309 28.34 11.75 -1.48
N GLY A 310 27.08 11.33 -1.58
CA GLY A 310 26.46 10.87 -2.82
C GLY A 310 26.49 9.34 -2.99
N ALA A 311 25.57 8.81 -3.79
CA ALA A 311 25.47 7.39 -4.10
C ALA A 311 26.22 7.04 -5.41
N ASP A 312 26.81 5.85 -5.48
CA ASP A 312 27.34 5.28 -6.73
C ASP A 312 26.19 4.68 -7.55
N ASP A 313 25.52 5.55 -8.30
CA ASP A 313 24.35 5.18 -9.09
C ASP A 313 24.67 4.11 -10.13
N LYS A 314 25.90 4.01 -10.64
CA LYS A 314 26.27 2.96 -11.62
C LYS A 314 26.16 1.56 -11.01
N VAL A 315 26.63 1.41 -9.77
CA VAL A 315 26.53 0.14 -9.03
C VAL A 315 25.07 -0.16 -8.69
N LEU A 316 24.33 0.84 -8.20
CA LEU A 316 22.90 0.67 -7.89
C LEU A 316 22.10 0.27 -9.13
N ILE A 317 22.28 0.95 -10.26
CA ILE A 317 21.59 0.68 -11.53
C ILE A 317 21.84 -0.75 -12.01
N ARG A 318 23.10 -1.20 -12.04
CA ARG A 318 23.44 -2.56 -12.49
C ARG A 318 22.87 -3.62 -11.56
N ILE A 319 23.07 -3.47 -10.25
CA ILE A 319 22.63 -4.49 -9.28
C ILE A 319 21.11 -4.53 -9.21
N LEU A 320 20.42 -3.39 -9.11
CA LEU A 320 18.97 -3.33 -8.98
C LEU A 320 18.26 -3.75 -10.28
N GLY A 321 18.78 -3.35 -11.44
CA GLY A 321 18.20 -3.69 -12.74
C GLY A 321 18.61 -5.07 -13.26
N GLY A 322 19.76 -5.60 -12.84
CA GLY A 322 20.32 -6.87 -13.30
C GLY A 322 19.98 -8.10 -12.46
N LEU A 323 19.22 -7.90 -11.39
CA LEU A 323 18.76 -8.95 -10.50
C LEU A 323 17.24 -9.03 -10.54
N ASP A 324 16.76 -10.25 -10.71
CA ASP A 324 15.35 -10.60 -10.61
C ASP A 324 15.19 -11.86 -9.73
N HIS A 325 13.98 -12.42 -9.73
CA HIS A 325 13.68 -13.65 -8.99
C HIS A 325 14.39 -14.91 -9.52
N ALA A 326 14.73 -14.95 -10.80
CA ALA A 326 15.36 -16.11 -11.45
C ALA A 326 16.89 -16.04 -11.41
N SER A 327 17.43 -14.86 -11.10
CA SER A 327 18.85 -14.63 -10.87
C SER A 327 19.37 -15.46 -9.69
N LYS A 328 20.64 -15.86 -9.75
CA LYS A 328 21.32 -16.62 -8.70
C LYS A 328 22.57 -15.84 -8.25
N PRO A 329 22.49 -15.03 -7.19
CA PRO A 329 21.39 -14.92 -6.23
C PRO A 329 20.23 -14.06 -6.74
N SER A 330 19.05 -14.24 -6.16
CA SER A 330 17.89 -13.40 -6.47
C SER A 330 17.94 -12.08 -5.70
N MET A 331 17.17 -11.08 -6.14
CA MET A 331 17.06 -9.83 -5.38
C MET A 331 16.56 -10.03 -3.95
N LEU A 332 15.66 -11.01 -3.73
CA LEU A 332 15.14 -11.33 -2.40
C LEU A 332 16.26 -11.84 -1.49
N GLN A 333 17.08 -12.77 -1.99
CA GLN A 333 18.24 -13.26 -1.23
C GLN A 333 19.22 -12.14 -0.89
N VAL A 334 19.42 -11.20 -1.83
CA VAL A 334 20.28 -10.02 -1.60
C VAL A 334 19.66 -9.08 -0.57
N ALA A 335 18.36 -8.82 -0.63
CA ALA A 335 17.66 -7.97 0.33
C ALA A 335 17.68 -8.58 1.74
N ASP A 336 17.46 -9.89 1.86
CA ASP A 336 17.56 -10.64 3.12
C ASP A 336 18.98 -10.64 3.67
N ALA A 337 19.98 -10.88 2.82
CA ALA A 337 21.39 -10.79 3.21
C ALA A 337 21.75 -9.38 3.69
N TYR A 338 21.24 -8.36 3.02
CA TYR A 338 21.42 -6.96 3.39
C TYR A 338 20.80 -6.67 4.76
N GLN A 339 19.56 -7.10 5.00
CA GLN A 339 18.89 -6.90 6.29
C GLN A 339 19.58 -7.64 7.44
N ARG A 340 19.98 -8.90 7.22
CA ARG A 340 20.74 -9.68 8.20
C ARG A 340 22.06 -9.02 8.57
N LYS A 341 22.75 -8.42 7.59
CA LYS A 341 24.09 -7.85 7.77
C LYS A 341 24.09 -6.44 8.35
N TYR A 342 23.11 -5.61 8.00
CA TYR A 342 23.10 -4.18 8.32
C TYR A 342 21.95 -3.74 9.23
N THR A 343 21.15 -4.70 9.73
CA THR A 343 20.01 -4.48 10.65
C THR A 343 19.01 -3.42 10.18
N ARG A 344 18.93 -3.19 8.85
CA ARG A 344 17.97 -2.30 8.18
C ARG A 344 17.58 -2.89 6.82
N THR A 345 16.37 -2.62 6.36
CA THR A 345 15.94 -3.11 5.04
C THR A 345 16.70 -2.39 3.91
N LEU A 346 16.87 -3.07 2.77
CA LEU A 346 17.46 -2.44 1.58
C LEU A 346 16.62 -1.24 1.11
N LYS A 347 15.29 -1.32 1.18
CA LYS A 347 14.39 -0.22 0.81
C LYS A 347 14.61 1.02 1.69
N ASP A 348 14.81 0.84 3.00
CA ASP A 348 15.07 1.97 3.92
C ASP A 348 16.44 2.60 3.68
N ALA A 349 17.45 1.77 3.39
CA ALA A 349 18.76 2.25 2.98
C ALA A 349 18.70 3.08 1.68
N LEU A 350 17.93 2.63 0.68
CA LEU A 350 17.71 3.39 -0.55
C LEU A 350 16.99 4.71 -0.25
N ARG A 351 15.93 4.72 0.57
CA ARG A 351 15.21 5.95 0.97
C ARG A 351 16.11 6.98 1.64
N ALA A 352 17.12 6.53 2.38
CA ALA A 352 18.07 7.41 3.04
C ALA A 352 19.12 8.02 2.09
N ASN A 353 19.47 7.32 1.00
CA ASN A 353 20.65 7.66 0.20
C ASN A 353 20.36 8.08 -1.26
N ILE A 354 19.20 7.71 -1.82
CA ILE A 354 18.75 8.15 -3.15
C ILE A 354 17.38 8.83 -3.08
N LYS A 355 17.03 9.66 -4.07
CA LYS A 355 15.80 10.47 -4.07
C LYS A 355 15.14 10.49 -5.45
N GLY A 356 13.97 11.13 -5.53
CA GLY A 356 13.27 11.40 -6.78
C GLY A 356 12.79 10.13 -7.49
N ASN A 357 12.76 10.18 -8.82
CA ASN A 357 12.26 9.08 -9.66
C ASN A 357 13.08 7.80 -9.51
N PHE A 358 14.39 7.91 -9.23
CA PHE A 358 15.22 6.73 -9.01
C PHE A 358 14.85 5.98 -7.75
N LEU A 359 14.64 6.69 -6.63
CA LEU A 359 14.12 6.08 -5.40
C LEU A 359 12.75 5.42 -5.63
N LYS A 360 11.82 6.13 -6.28
CA LYS A 360 10.47 5.63 -6.56
C LYS A 360 10.52 4.35 -7.38
N ALA A 361 11.30 4.34 -8.46
CA ALA A 361 11.48 3.18 -9.33
C ALA A 361 12.15 2.00 -8.61
N ALA A 362 13.24 2.24 -7.89
CA ALA A 362 13.98 1.18 -7.19
C ALA A 362 13.11 0.51 -6.11
N THR A 363 12.40 1.30 -5.31
CA THR A 363 11.52 0.76 -4.27
C THR A 363 10.29 0.05 -4.82
N ALA A 364 9.69 0.57 -5.90
CA ALA A 364 8.63 -0.12 -6.62
C ALA A 364 9.13 -1.45 -7.21
N TRP A 365 10.29 -1.44 -7.87
CA TRP A 365 10.87 -2.62 -8.51
C TRP A 365 11.20 -3.73 -7.52
N ILE A 366 11.84 -3.40 -6.39
CA ILE A 366 12.08 -4.38 -5.32
C ILE A 366 10.75 -4.95 -4.81
N SER A 367 9.71 -4.11 -4.66
CA SER A 367 8.39 -4.58 -4.23
C SER A 367 7.70 -5.47 -5.28
N ALA A 368 7.92 -5.22 -6.57
CA ALA A 368 7.43 -6.07 -7.65
C ALA A 368 8.15 -7.42 -7.67
N LEU A 369 9.45 -7.45 -7.36
CA LEU A 369 10.22 -8.69 -7.24
C LEU A 369 9.82 -9.54 -6.04
N GLU A 370 9.31 -8.91 -4.97
CA GLU A 370 8.74 -9.58 -3.79
C GLU A 370 7.32 -10.14 -4.02
N ASP A 371 6.72 -9.90 -5.18
CA ASP A 371 5.38 -10.41 -5.49
C ASP A 371 5.38 -11.95 -5.56
N PRO A 372 4.55 -12.66 -4.77
CA PRO A 372 4.53 -14.13 -4.80
C PRO A 372 4.06 -14.70 -6.15
N ALA A 373 3.35 -13.93 -6.98
CA ALA A 373 2.91 -14.33 -8.30
C ALA A 373 4.01 -14.32 -9.37
N GLN A 374 5.22 -13.84 -9.07
CA GLN A 374 6.32 -13.63 -10.02
C GLN A 374 6.65 -14.85 -10.91
N HIS A 375 6.40 -16.07 -10.42
CA HIS A 375 6.70 -17.34 -11.07
C HIS A 375 5.46 -18.22 -11.31
N LEU A 376 4.27 -17.72 -10.96
CA LEU A 376 3.04 -18.50 -11.01
C LEU A 376 2.49 -18.59 -12.43
N GLU A 377 2.73 -17.60 -13.29
CA GLU A 377 2.13 -17.55 -14.62
C GLU A 377 2.42 -18.80 -15.48
N VAL A 378 3.57 -19.43 -15.30
CA VAL A 378 3.90 -20.69 -15.97
C VAL A 378 3.11 -21.86 -15.37
N LYS A 379 2.93 -21.87 -14.05
CA LYS A 379 2.17 -22.91 -13.32
C LYS A 379 0.66 -22.78 -13.53
N THR A 380 0.15 -21.56 -13.62
CA THR A 380 -1.29 -21.26 -13.75
C THR A 380 -1.79 -21.40 -15.18
N ASN A 381 -0.93 -21.46 -16.19
CA ASN A 381 -1.30 -21.67 -17.60
C ASN A 381 -1.36 -23.14 -18.04
N VAL A 382 -1.36 -24.08 -17.09
CA VAL A 382 -1.55 -25.51 -17.38
C VAL A 382 -2.99 -25.81 -17.83
N ASP A 383 -3.17 -26.89 -18.58
CA ASP A 383 -4.49 -27.40 -18.91
C ASP A 383 -5.17 -27.99 -17.66
N VAL A 384 -6.25 -27.32 -17.22
CA VAL A 384 -7.02 -27.67 -16.02
C VAL A 384 -7.52 -29.12 -16.07
N ASP A 385 -7.84 -29.63 -17.25
CA ASP A 385 -8.37 -30.98 -17.43
C ASP A 385 -7.32 -32.07 -17.18
N THR A 386 -6.05 -31.72 -17.34
CA THR A 386 -4.91 -32.63 -17.13
C THR A 386 -4.19 -32.39 -15.80
N CYS A 387 -4.61 -31.37 -15.04
CA CYS A 387 -3.97 -31.00 -13.79
C CYS A 387 -4.20 -32.05 -12.70
N THR A 388 -3.13 -32.53 -12.09
CA THR A 388 -3.17 -33.57 -11.05
C THR A 388 -3.53 -33.02 -9.67
N ASP A 389 -3.27 -31.74 -9.42
CA ASP A 389 -3.49 -31.08 -8.13
C ASP A 389 -4.29 -29.78 -8.33
N LEU A 390 -5.61 -29.91 -8.32
CA LEU A 390 -6.53 -28.80 -8.53
C LEU A 390 -6.53 -27.81 -7.36
N ASP A 391 -6.21 -28.25 -6.15
CA ASP A 391 -6.17 -27.37 -4.97
C ASP A 391 -4.94 -26.47 -5.06
N ALA A 392 -3.76 -27.02 -5.36
CA ALA A 392 -2.56 -26.22 -5.60
C ALA A 392 -2.74 -25.25 -6.79
N LEU A 393 -3.39 -25.70 -7.88
CA LEU A 393 -3.68 -24.82 -9.02
C LEU A 393 -4.64 -23.70 -8.64
N LEU A 394 -5.71 -23.99 -7.90
CA LEU A 394 -6.66 -22.98 -7.44
C LEU A 394 -5.98 -21.95 -6.54
N ASP A 395 -5.12 -22.42 -5.64
CA ASP A 395 -4.33 -21.57 -4.74
C ASP A 395 -3.39 -20.64 -5.50
N ASP A 396 -2.64 -21.18 -6.46
CA ASP A 396 -1.74 -20.41 -7.33
C ASP A 396 -2.52 -19.40 -8.18
N LEU A 397 -3.69 -19.78 -8.71
CA LEU A 397 -4.56 -18.88 -9.49
C LEU A 397 -5.13 -17.74 -8.64
N LEU A 398 -5.45 -17.98 -7.36
CA LEU A 398 -5.94 -16.96 -6.42
C LEU A 398 -4.83 -15.98 -6.03
N VAL A 399 -3.61 -16.47 -5.77
CA VAL A 399 -2.43 -15.62 -5.53
C VAL A 399 -2.15 -14.75 -6.76
N GLU A 400 -2.16 -15.36 -7.95
CA GLU A 400 -2.00 -14.64 -9.21
C GLU A 400 -3.12 -13.61 -9.43
N HIS A 401 -4.38 -13.97 -9.16
CA HIS A 401 -5.51 -13.08 -9.31
C HIS A 401 -5.35 -11.82 -8.46
N ASN A 402 -4.95 -11.97 -7.20
CA ASN A 402 -4.70 -10.83 -6.32
C ASN A 402 -3.58 -9.92 -6.85
N SER A 403 -2.49 -10.49 -7.39
CA SER A 403 -1.41 -9.71 -8.01
C SER A 403 -1.90 -8.96 -9.25
N VAL A 404 -2.68 -9.61 -10.11
CA VAL A 404 -3.30 -9.02 -11.32
C VAL A 404 -4.26 -7.89 -10.95
N GLU A 405 -5.09 -8.04 -9.92
CA GLU A 405 -5.95 -6.95 -9.40
C GLU A 405 -5.13 -5.75 -8.92
N CYS A 406 -4.00 -5.98 -8.23
CA CYS A 406 -3.12 -4.91 -7.77
C CYS A 406 -2.51 -4.14 -8.95
N MET A 407 -2.06 -4.84 -10.00
CA MET A 407 -1.56 -4.20 -11.22
C MET A 407 -2.67 -3.44 -11.95
N MET A 408 -3.89 -3.98 -12.00
CA MET A 408 -5.04 -3.28 -12.57
C MET A 408 -5.39 -2.02 -11.76
N ALA A 409 -5.22 -2.04 -10.43
CA ALA A 409 -5.39 -0.85 -9.60
C ALA A 409 -4.36 0.24 -9.94
N ASP A 410 -3.12 -0.13 -10.25
CA ASP A 410 -2.10 0.81 -10.73
C ASP A 410 -2.50 1.45 -12.07
N VAL A 411 -3.02 0.64 -13.00
CA VAL A 411 -3.52 1.10 -14.30
C VAL A 411 -4.71 2.04 -14.13
N ASP A 412 -5.72 1.63 -13.35
CA ASP A 412 -6.92 2.42 -13.08
C ASP A 412 -6.59 3.76 -12.40
N ALA A 413 -5.63 3.78 -11.47
CA ALA A 413 -5.19 5.01 -10.82
C ALA A 413 -4.60 6.01 -11.82
N GLN A 414 -3.80 5.52 -12.78
CA GLN A 414 -3.24 6.35 -13.83
C GLN A 414 -4.30 6.81 -14.84
N GLU A 415 -5.28 5.97 -15.17
CA GLU A 415 -6.40 6.38 -16.05
C GLU A 415 -7.29 7.43 -15.39
N ILE A 416 -7.59 7.31 -14.09
CA ILE A 416 -8.29 8.36 -13.35
C ILE A 416 -7.49 9.67 -13.40
N TYR A 417 -6.16 9.60 -13.22
CA TYR A 417 -5.32 10.78 -13.37
C TYR A 417 -5.46 11.39 -14.77
N ASN A 418 -5.38 10.57 -15.83
CA ASN A 418 -5.53 11.02 -17.22
C ASN A 418 -6.90 11.69 -17.44
N CYS A 419 -7.98 11.12 -16.88
CA CYS A 419 -9.32 11.67 -17.00
C CYS A 419 -9.47 13.05 -16.34
N CYS A 420 -8.73 13.29 -15.26
CA CYS A 420 -8.79 14.55 -14.51
C CYS A 420 -7.71 15.56 -14.95
N HIS A 421 -6.69 15.14 -15.71
CA HIS A 421 -5.54 15.99 -16.01
C HIS A 421 -5.77 16.88 -17.24
N GLY A 422 -5.57 18.18 -17.08
CA GLY A 422 -5.74 19.18 -18.15
C GLY A 422 -6.83 20.18 -17.81
N TRP A 423 -7.32 20.89 -18.82
CA TRP A 423 -8.51 21.74 -18.70
C TRP A 423 -9.76 20.87 -18.86
N GLY A 424 -10.59 20.81 -17.81
CA GLY A 424 -11.79 19.98 -17.76
C GLY A 424 -11.55 18.53 -17.30
N THR A 425 -12.63 17.77 -17.17
CA THR A 425 -12.62 16.35 -16.78
C THR A 425 -13.26 15.52 -17.89
N SER A 426 -12.65 14.39 -18.23
CA SER A 426 -13.25 13.37 -19.11
C SER A 426 -14.30 12.56 -18.36
N ASP A 427 -15.44 13.18 -18.03
CA ASP A 427 -16.46 12.62 -17.13
C ASP A 427 -16.99 11.26 -17.60
N GLY A 428 -17.26 11.07 -18.89
CA GLY A 428 -17.71 9.78 -19.42
C GLY A 428 -16.74 8.62 -19.13
N LYS A 429 -15.44 8.84 -19.34
CA LYS A 429 -14.39 7.84 -19.05
C LYS A 429 -14.22 7.61 -17.55
N LEU A 430 -14.26 8.68 -16.77
CA LEU A 430 -14.15 8.62 -15.31
C LEU A 430 -15.33 7.85 -14.69
N ILE A 431 -16.55 8.10 -15.16
CA ILE A 431 -17.75 7.38 -14.76
C ILE A 431 -17.65 5.91 -15.16
N ALA A 432 -17.27 5.61 -16.41
CA ALA A 432 -17.11 4.24 -16.88
C ALA A 432 -16.15 3.43 -16.01
N LEU A 433 -15.00 4.02 -15.68
CA LEU A 433 -13.99 3.38 -14.85
C LEU A 433 -14.48 3.20 -13.41
N LEU A 434 -14.91 4.27 -12.72
CA LEU A 434 -15.31 4.17 -11.31
C LEU A 434 -16.56 3.30 -11.12
N CYS A 435 -17.51 3.33 -12.07
CA CYS A 435 -18.73 2.55 -11.97
C CYS A 435 -18.60 1.12 -12.45
N SER A 436 -17.49 0.70 -13.05
CA SER A 436 -17.23 -0.69 -13.43
C SER A 436 -16.29 -1.42 -12.47
N ARG A 437 -16.12 -0.91 -11.24
CA ARG A 437 -15.29 -1.51 -10.19
C ARG A 437 -16.08 -1.67 -8.89
N SER A 438 -15.71 -2.67 -8.10
CA SER A 438 -16.14 -2.79 -6.70
C SER A 438 -15.44 -1.78 -5.78
N LYS A 439 -16.05 -1.51 -4.62
CA LYS A 439 -15.44 -0.62 -3.62
C LYS A 439 -14.11 -1.13 -3.07
N PRO A 440 -13.93 -2.43 -2.76
CA PRO A 440 -12.62 -2.96 -2.36
C PRO A 440 -11.54 -2.66 -3.40
N HIS A 441 -11.84 -2.83 -4.68
CA HIS A 441 -10.89 -2.46 -5.74
C HIS A 441 -10.65 -0.95 -5.79
N LEU A 442 -11.68 -0.12 -5.67
CA LEU A 442 -11.50 1.35 -5.61
C LEU A 442 -10.65 1.80 -4.41
N GLN A 443 -10.60 1.04 -3.30
CA GLN A 443 -9.62 1.27 -2.24
C GLN A 443 -8.18 0.95 -2.68
N LYS A 444 -7.97 -0.17 -3.39
CA LYS A 444 -6.67 -0.50 -4.01
C LYS A 444 -6.24 0.61 -4.98
N VAL A 445 -7.18 1.11 -5.80
CA VAL A 445 -6.96 2.23 -6.73
C VAL A 445 -6.60 3.52 -5.98
N ALA A 446 -7.28 3.82 -4.88
CA ALA A 446 -6.98 5.01 -4.07
C ALA A 446 -5.58 4.93 -3.44
N ALA A 447 -5.15 3.74 -2.99
CA ALA A 447 -3.80 3.49 -2.49
C ALA A 447 -2.75 3.64 -3.60
N ALA A 448 -2.96 2.99 -4.74
CA ALA A 448 -2.10 3.11 -5.92
C ALA A 448 -1.97 4.56 -6.39
N TYR A 449 -3.08 5.30 -6.43
CA TYR A 449 -3.08 6.73 -6.79
C TYR A 449 -2.22 7.56 -5.82
N TYR A 450 -2.31 7.28 -4.52
CA TYR A 450 -1.47 7.97 -3.53
C TYR A 450 0.00 7.65 -3.72
N GLU A 451 0.37 6.39 -3.93
CA GLU A 451 1.75 5.97 -4.19
C GLU A 451 2.33 6.62 -5.45
N GLN A 452 1.52 6.70 -6.52
CA GLN A 452 1.93 7.28 -7.79
C GLN A 452 2.02 8.82 -7.78
N ARG A 453 1.31 9.50 -6.87
CA ARG A 453 1.09 10.96 -6.94
C ARG A 453 1.35 11.74 -5.65
N ASP A 454 1.64 11.05 -4.55
CA ASP A 454 1.80 11.62 -3.20
C ASP A 454 0.60 12.49 -2.77
N LYS A 455 -0.60 12.19 -3.30
CA LYS A 455 -1.86 12.92 -3.05
C LYS A 455 -3.04 11.96 -3.01
N PRO A 456 -4.00 12.13 -2.07
CA PRO A 456 -5.17 11.27 -2.01
C PRO A 456 -6.06 11.40 -3.26
N LEU A 457 -6.51 10.26 -3.82
CA LEU A 457 -7.47 10.22 -4.93
C LEU A 457 -8.72 11.04 -4.63
N LEU A 458 -9.26 10.91 -3.42
CA LEU A 458 -10.47 11.61 -3.01
C LEU A 458 -10.32 13.14 -3.05
N LYS A 459 -9.12 13.66 -2.75
CA LYS A 459 -8.84 15.10 -2.85
C LYS A 459 -8.91 15.56 -4.30
N ARG A 460 -8.42 14.75 -5.24
CA ARG A 460 -8.50 15.02 -6.67
C ARG A 460 -9.94 15.01 -7.16
N LEU A 461 -10.70 13.96 -6.87
CA LEU A 461 -12.11 13.89 -7.33
C LEU A 461 -12.94 15.06 -6.79
N ARG A 462 -12.72 15.47 -5.54
CA ARG A 462 -13.40 16.64 -4.96
C ARG A 462 -13.02 17.97 -5.59
N SER A 463 -11.81 18.11 -6.14
CA SER A 463 -11.43 19.33 -6.87
C SER A 463 -12.02 19.38 -8.27
N GLU A 464 -12.21 18.23 -8.91
CA GLU A 464 -12.71 18.14 -10.30
C GLU A 464 -14.24 18.14 -10.42
N THR A 465 -14.96 17.76 -9.38
CA THR A 465 -16.42 17.59 -9.42
C THR A 465 -17.11 18.53 -8.44
N THR A 466 -18.41 18.78 -8.58
CA THR A 466 -19.23 19.65 -7.68
C THR A 466 -20.58 19.01 -7.35
N GLY A 467 -21.33 19.59 -6.40
CA GLY A 467 -22.72 19.20 -6.08
C GLY A 467 -22.91 17.72 -5.72
N TRP A 468 -24.06 17.15 -6.14
CA TRP A 468 -24.40 15.74 -5.91
C TRP A 468 -23.47 14.77 -6.64
N TYR A 469 -22.91 15.18 -7.78
CA TYR A 469 -21.91 14.41 -8.50
C TYR A 469 -20.65 14.19 -7.65
N ARG A 470 -20.14 15.25 -7.01
CA ARG A 470 -19.03 15.17 -6.04
C ARG A 470 -19.35 14.27 -4.84
N LEU A 471 -20.56 14.42 -4.28
CA LEU A 471 -20.95 13.65 -3.10
C LEU A 471 -21.04 12.15 -3.42
N PHE A 472 -21.65 11.79 -4.54
CA PHE A 472 -21.78 10.40 -4.95
C PHE A 472 -20.41 9.78 -5.28
N MET A 473 -19.54 10.48 -6.03
CA MET A 473 -18.16 10.03 -6.26
C MET A 473 -17.37 9.84 -4.97
N THR A 474 -17.58 10.73 -3.99
CA THR A 474 -16.98 10.60 -2.67
C THR A 474 -17.40 9.28 -2.01
N TYR A 475 -18.69 8.97 -2.02
CA TYR A 475 -19.20 7.73 -1.45
C TYR A 475 -18.66 6.47 -2.16
N LEU A 476 -18.44 6.52 -3.48
CA LEU A 476 -17.89 5.39 -4.24
C LEU A 476 -16.45 5.05 -3.84
N VAL A 477 -15.61 6.07 -3.65
CA VAL A 477 -14.17 5.89 -3.39
C VAL A 477 -13.84 5.84 -1.89
N GLU A 478 -14.76 6.19 -1.00
CA GLU A 478 -14.58 5.99 0.43
C GLU A 478 -14.72 4.52 0.82
N SER A 479 -13.94 4.10 1.83
CA SER A 479 -14.12 2.78 2.42
C SER A 479 -15.55 2.64 2.96
N PRO A 480 -16.11 1.41 3.01
CA PRO A 480 -17.45 1.19 3.54
C PRO A 480 -17.67 1.81 4.93
N GLU A 481 -16.65 1.75 5.79
CA GLU A 481 -16.68 2.28 7.15
C GLU A 481 -16.58 3.81 7.16
N ASP A 482 -15.75 4.41 6.31
CA ASP A 482 -15.65 5.87 6.20
C ASP A 482 -16.92 6.49 5.63
N ALA A 483 -17.57 5.80 4.68
CA ALA A 483 -18.89 6.17 4.18
C ALA A 483 -19.96 6.11 5.29
N ASP A 484 -19.90 5.09 6.16
CA ASP A 484 -20.82 4.95 7.30
C ASP A 484 -20.54 5.99 8.39
N VAL A 485 -19.27 6.31 8.68
CA VAL A 485 -18.91 7.43 9.57
C VAL A 485 -19.45 8.74 9.05
N ARG A 486 -19.27 9.02 7.74
CA ARG A 486 -19.85 10.22 7.10
C ARG A 486 -21.36 10.26 7.23
N ALA A 487 -22.02 9.11 7.05
CA ALA A 487 -23.47 9.00 7.19
C ALA A 487 -23.92 9.29 8.63
N LEU A 488 -23.20 8.76 9.63
CA LEU A 488 -23.45 8.99 11.04
C LEU A 488 -23.22 10.46 11.43
N ASP A 489 -22.09 11.04 11.04
CA ASP A 489 -21.78 12.45 11.28
C ASP A 489 -22.88 13.33 10.69
N SER A 490 -23.23 13.11 9.42
CA SER A 490 -24.27 13.89 8.75
C SER A 490 -25.68 13.65 9.28
N ALA A 491 -25.92 12.54 9.99
CA ALA A 491 -27.20 12.24 10.63
C ALA A 491 -27.30 12.85 12.04
N MET A 492 -26.17 13.13 12.68
CA MET A 492 -26.09 13.66 14.03
C MET A 492 -25.59 15.10 14.05
N ASP A 493 -25.42 15.74 12.90
CA ASP A 493 -24.98 17.13 12.78
C ASP A 493 -26.17 18.10 12.79
N GLY A 494 -26.03 19.23 13.49
CA GLY A 494 -27.08 20.26 13.61
C GLY A 494 -28.07 20.08 14.78
N LEU A 495 -29.16 20.87 14.76
CA LEU A 495 -30.21 20.83 15.78
C LEU A 495 -31.15 19.63 15.55
N GLY A 496 -30.87 18.53 16.25
CA GLY A 496 -31.65 17.30 16.23
C GLY A 496 -31.09 16.27 15.24
N ALA A 497 -31.23 14.98 15.59
CA ALA A 497 -30.73 13.89 14.76
C ALA A 497 -31.73 13.42 13.68
N ASP A 498 -31.19 13.13 12.49
CA ASP A 498 -31.86 12.30 11.48
C ASP A 498 -31.89 10.85 11.96
N ALA A 499 -32.84 10.58 12.85
CA ALA A 499 -33.08 9.24 13.38
C ALA A 499 -33.24 8.22 12.25
N VAL A 500 -33.86 8.60 11.11
CA VAL A 500 -34.09 7.69 9.98
C VAL A 500 -32.78 7.28 9.28
N ALA A 501 -31.79 8.17 9.21
CA ALA A 501 -30.44 7.84 8.72
C ALA A 501 -29.65 6.97 9.71
N ILE A 502 -29.78 7.22 11.01
CA ILE A 502 -29.16 6.35 12.04
C ILE A 502 -29.75 4.94 11.95
N ILE A 503 -31.07 4.84 11.78
CA ILE A 503 -31.79 3.57 11.61
C ILE A 503 -31.35 2.85 10.34
N GLU A 504 -31.20 3.60 9.23
CA GLU A 504 -30.73 3.08 7.95
C GLU A 504 -29.37 2.38 8.08
N PHE A 505 -28.47 2.98 8.85
CA PHE A 505 -27.17 2.41 9.17
C PHE A 505 -27.30 1.16 10.06
N LEU A 506 -28.03 1.25 11.18
CA LEU A 506 -28.08 0.15 12.15
C LEU A 506 -28.84 -1.09 11.65
N VAL A 507 -29.88 -0.91 10.85
CA VAL A 507 -30.71 -2.02 10.37
C VAL A 507 -30.20 -2.59 9.05
N GLY A 508 -29.67 -1.75 8.17
CA GLY A 508 -29.30 -2.13 6.81
C GLY A 508 -27.87 -2.66 6.64
N ARG A 509 -26.99 -2.46 7.63
CA ARG A 509 -25.62 -3.01 7.61
C ARG A 509 -25.54 -4.38 8.30
N SER A 510 -24.56 -5.18 7.89
CA SER A 510 -24.18 -6.39 8.62
C SER A 510 -23.59 -6.04 9.98
N GLN A 511 -23.69 -6.94 10.96
CA GLN A 511 -23.14 -6.65 12.29
C GLN A 511 -21.62 -6.52 12.32
N ALA A 512 -20.92 -7.18 11.40
CA ALA A 512 -19.49 -6.95 11.19
C ALA A 512 -19.23 -5.48 10.78
N ARG A 513 -20.01 -4.97 9.81
CA ARG A 513 -19.89 -3.58 9.33
C ARG A 513 -20.31 -2.55 10.37
N VAL A 514 -21.36 -2.80 11.17
CA VAL A 514 -21.75 -1.93 12.28
C VAL A 514 -20.62 -1.80 13.32
N ARG A 515 -19.99 -2.92 13.71
CA ARG A 515 -18.85 -2.91 14.65
C ARG A 515 -17.64 -2.18 14.08
N ALA A 516 -17.31 -2.43 12.81
CA ALA A 516 -16.20 -1.75 12.13
C ALA A 516 -16.43 -0.24 12.03
N ALA A 517 -17.64 0.19 11.64
CA ALA A 517 -18.02 1.59 11.57
C ALA A 517 -18.03 2.25 12.96
N LYS A 518 -18.52 1.57 14.00
CA LYS A 518 -18.45 2.07 15.39
C LYS A 518 -17.01 2.32 15.82
N ALA A 519 -16.13 1.33 15.66
CA ALA A 519 -14.72 1.46 16.04
C ALA A 519 -14.03 2.60 15.29
N ARG A 520 -14.34 2.76 14.00
CA ARG A 520 -13.79 3.83 13.16
C ARG A 520 -14.36 5.21 13.50
N TRP A 521 -15.65 5.29 13.86
CA TRP A 521 -16.28 6.52 14.32
C TRP A 521 -15.67 6.98 15.64
N GLU A 522 -15.55 6.07 16.62
CA GLU A 522 -14.95 6.34 17.94
C GLU A 522 -13.45 6.65 17.85
N GLY A 523 -12.75 6.14 16.83
CA GLY A 523 -11.36 6.53 16.56
C GLY A 523 -11.19 7.96 16.01
N LYS A 524 -12.26 8.57 15.49
CA LYS A 524 -12.28 9.93 14.92
C LYS A 524 -12.90 10.99 15.85
N HIS A 525 -13.50 10.56 16.95
CA HIS A 525 -14.29 11.41 17.84
C HIS A 525 -13.89 11.20 19.30
N ASP A 526 -13.94 12.27 20.10
CA ASP A 526 -13.55 12.22 21.52
C ASP A 526 -14.60 11.56 22.43
N LYS A 527 -15.77 11.21 21.90
CA LYS A 527 -16.89 10.62 22.65
C LYS A 527 -17.21 9.23 22.12
N PRO A 528 -17.66 8.29 22.96
CA PRO A 528 -18.20 7.02 22.50
C PRO A 528 -19.46 7.20 21.64
N LEU A 529 -19.64 6.36 20.62
CA LEU A 529 -20.83 6.41 19.74
C LEU A 529 -22.10 6.11 20.55
N VAL A 530 -21.98 5.27 21.58
CA VAL A 530 -23.06 4.98 22.53
C VAL A 530 -23.58 6.25 23.19
N ASP A 531 -22.67 7.11 23.67
CA ASP A 531 -23.05 8.34 24.38
C ASP A 531 -23.61 9.38 23.43
N ARG A 532 -23.07 9.45 22.21
CA ARG A 532 -23.65 10.28 21.14
C ARG A 532 -25.08 9.84 20.83
N LEU A 533 -25.34 8.55 20.63
CA LEU A 533 -26.70 8.06 20.35
C LEU A 533 -27.64 8.27 21.54
N ARG A 534 -27.14 8.22 22.78
CA ARG A 534 -27.93 8.55 23.98
C ARG A 534 -28.33 10.02 24.05
N SER A 535 -27.49 10.93 23.55
CA SER A 535 -27.82 12.36 23.50
C SER A 535 -28.75 12.70 22.33
N GLU A 536 -28.62 12.00 21.20
CA GLU A 536 -29.36 12.27 19.97
C GLU A 536 -30.73 11.56 19.89
N LEU A 537 -30.91 10.44 20.61
CA LEU A 537 -32.14 9.63 20.56
C LEU A 537 -32.80 9.53 21.93
N HIS A 538 -34.13 9.42 21.93
CA HIS A 538 -34.94 9.29 23.14
C HIS A 538 -35.89 8.08 23.08
N GLY A 539 -36.37 7.66 24.25
CA GLY A 539 -37.36 6.58 24.39
C GLY A 539 -36.94 5.25 23.73
N SER A 540 -37.90 4.54 23.18
CA SER A 540 -37.71 3.23 22.55
C SER A 540 -36.80 3.27 21.31
N ASN A 541 -36.70 4.42 20.62
CA ASN A 541 -35.73 4.58 19.52
C ASN A 541 -34.29 4.48 20.01
N ARG A 542 -33.99 5.08 21.17
CA ARG A 542 -32.69 4.96 21.83
C ARG A 542 -32.43 3.51 22.24
N THR A 543 -33.43 2.85 22.84
CA THR A 543 -33.32 1.45 23.26
C THR A 543 -32.99 0.55 22.07
N LEU A 544 -33.73 0.65 20.97
CA LEU A 544 -33.47 -0.13 19.77
C LEU A 544 -32.11 0.17 19.15
N ALA A 545 -31.73 1.45 19.05
CA ALA A 545 -30.47 1.84 18.45
C ALA A 545 -29.28 1.27 19.23
N LEU A 546 -29.33 1.34 20.57
CA LEU A 546 -28.31 0.77 21.44
C LEU A 546 -28.28 -0.76 21.37
N GLU A 547 -29.44 -1.41 21.27
CA GLU A 547 -29.50 -2.87 21.14
C GLU A 547 -28.86 -3.34 19.82
N LEU A 548 -29.16 -2.67 18.70
CA LEU A 548 -28.56 -2.98 17.41
C LEU A 548 -27.05 -2.66 17.39
N LEU A 549 -26.62 -1.59 18.06
CA LEU A 549 -25.22 -1.19 18.12
C LEU A 549 -24.32 -2.18 18.90
N LYS A 550 -24.89 -3.02 19.78
CA LYS A 550 -24.14 -4.08 20.46
C LYS A 550 -23.52 -5.07 19.47
N GLY A 551 -24.17 -5.29 18.33
CA GLY A 551 -23.65 -6.17 17.28
C GLY A 551 -23.73 -7.66 17.59
N GLU A 552 -24.68 -8.07 18.45
CA GLU A 552 -24.81 -9.46 18.94
C GLU A 552 -25.64 -10.39 18.03
N ARG A 553 -26.27 -9.85 16.97
CA ARG A 553 -27.10 -10.64 16.04
C ARG A 553 -26.23 -11.62 15.24
N ASN A 554 -26.55 -12.92 15.35
CA ASN A 554 -25.90 -13.96 14.55
C ASN A 554 -26.55 -14.05 13.16
N GLU A 555 -25.90 -13.49 12.14
CA GLU A 555 -26.43 -13.42 10.76
C GLU A 555 -26.25 -14.71 9.97
N THR A 556 -25.43 -15.66 10.44
CA THR A 556 -25.11 -16.91 9.74
C THR A 556 -25.81 -18.13 10.34
N ALA A 557 -26.51 -17.98 11.46
CA ALA A 557 -27.24 -19.08 12.06
C ALA A 557 -28.34 -19.60 11.13
N PRO A 558 -28.54 -20.93 11.05
CA PRO A 558 -29.67 -21.50 10.34
C PRO A 558 -30.99 -21.03 10.98
N VAL A 559 -32.03 -20.93 10.16
CA VAL A 559 -33.36 -20.53 10.62
C VAL A 559 -33.89 -21.56 11.61
N ASN A 560 -34.37 -21.09 12.76
CA ASN A 560 -35.01 -21.91 13.78
C ASN A 560 -36.53 -21.70 13.72
N GLU A 561 -37.22 -22.62 13.04
CA GLU A 561 -38.67 -22.61 12.85
C GLU A 561 -39.47 -22.74 14.16
N LYS A 562 -38.93 -23.45 15.15
CA LYS A 562 -39.56 -23.59 16.48
C LYS A 562 -39.52 -22.25 17.21
N LEU A 563 -38.35 -21.62 17.25
CA LEU A 563 -38.17 -20.30 17.84
C LEU A 563 -39.04 -19.25 17.15
N ALA A 564 -39.17 -19.30 15.83
CA ALA A 564 -40.02 -18.38 15.07
C ALA A 564 -41.50 -18.46 15.51
N LYS A 565 -42.02 -19.66 15.81
CA LYS A 565 -43.38 -19.86 16.32
C LYS A 565 -43.54 -19.37 17.76
N GLU A 566 -42.55 -19.64 18.61
CA GLU A 566 -42.54 -19.19 20.01
C GLU A 566 -42.51 -17.65 20.10
N GLN A 567 -41.63 -17.02 19.32
CA GLN A 567 -41.55 -15.57 19.19
C GLN A 567 -42.84 -14.96 18.61
N ALA A 568 -43.50 -15.65 17.66
CA ALA A 568 -44.79 -15.19 17.15
C ALA A 568 -45.85 -15.15 18.25
N ASP A 569 -45.90 -16.17 19.10
CA ASP A 569 -46.81 -16.23 20.24
C ASP A 569 -46.49 -15.15 21.28
N GLU A 570 -45.21 -14.92 21.55
CA GLU A 570 -44.75 -13.90 22.48
C GLU A 570 -45.12 -12.49 22.01
N LEU A 571 -44.87 -12.18 20.73
CA LEU A 571 -45.26 -10.90 20.14
C LEU A 571 -46.78 -10.73 20.14
N HIS A 572 -47.56 -11.79 19.89
CA HIS A 572 -49.01 -11.72 19.93
C HIS A 572 -49.55 -11.42 21.34
N LYS A 573 -49.00 -12.06 22.38
CA LYS A 573 -49.32 -11.78 23.79
C LYS A 573 -48.96 -10.34 24.18
N GLY A 574 -47.93 -9.76 23.56
CA GLY A 574 -47.49 -8.38 23.77
C GLY A 574 -48.35 -7.30 23.10
N VAL A 575 -49.38 -7.68 22.32
CA VAL A 575 -50.34 -6.73 21.74
C VAL A 575 -51.55 -6.60 22.68
N SER A 576 -51.73 -5.42 23.27
CA SER A 576 -52.85 -5.14 24.19
C SER A 576 -54.19 -5.13 23.45
N ARG A 577 -55.25 -5.54 24.15
CA ARG A 577 -56.64 -5.50 23.70
C ARG A 577 -57.15 -4.08 23.40
N TRP A 578 -56.49 -3.06 23.98
CA TRP A 578 -56.78 -1.63 23.79
C TRP A 578 -55.88 -0.94 22.74
N GLY A 579 -55.06 -1.70 22.00
CA GLY A 579 -54.33 -1.18 20.84
C GLY A 579 -52.91 -0.67 21.08
N SER A 580 -52.38 -0.73 22.32
CA SER A 580 -50.96 -0.49 22.61
C SER A 580 -50.11 -1.74 22.43
N THR A 581 -48.87 -1.57 21.96
CA THR A 581 -47.88 -2.64 21.81
C THR A 581 -46.81 -2.55 22.90
N ASP A 582 -46.32 -3.71 23.35
CA ASP A 582 -45.13 -3.81 24.18
C ASP A 582 -43.88 -3.58 23.31
N ASP A 583 -43.52 -2.30 23.12
CA ASP A 583 -42.41 -1.86 22.28
C ASP A 583 -41.08 -2.57 22.65
N GLU A 584 -40.86 -2.87 23.93
CA GLU A 584 -39.64 -3.53 24.40
C GLU A 584 -39.54 -4.98 23.92
N LYS A 585 -40.65 -5.73 23.90
CA LYS A 585 -40.68 -7.09 23.33
C LYS A 585 -40.41 -7.13 21.84
N PHE A 586 -40.98 -6.18 21.10
CA PHE A 586 -40.68 -6.06 19.67
C PHE A 586 -39.19 -5.79 19.43
N ILE A 587 -38.58 -4.92 20.24
CA ILE A 587 -37.14 -4.62 20.16
C ILE A 587 -36.29 -5.84 20.52
N SER A 588 -36.55 -6.48 21.67
CA SER A 588 -35.71 -7.56 22.21
C SER A 588 -35.69 -8.79 21.30
N ILE A 589 -36.77 -9.05 20.57
CA ILE A 589 -36.89 -10.14 19.60
C ILE A 589 -36.28 -9.73 18.25
N LEU A 590 -36.78 -8.66 17.63
CA LEU A 590 -36.45 -8.33 16.24
C LEU A 590 -35.00 -7.83 16.06
N ALA A 591 -34.41 -7.19 17.07
CA ALA A 591 -33.03 -6.70 17.00
C ALA A 591 -31.99 -7.84 17.09
N LYS A 592 -32.33 -8.96 17.75
CA LYS A 592 -31.43 -10.11 17.95
C LYS A 592 -31.54 -11.16 16.86
N ASN A 593 -32.71 -11.27 16.24
CA ASN A 593 -32.95 -12.18 15.13
C ASN A 593 -32.19 -11.79 13.86
N SER A 594 -31.67 -12.77 13.13
CA SER A 594 -31.15 -12.57 11.77
C SER A 594 -32.28 -12.15 10.81
N PRO A 595 -31.97 -11.52 9.65
CA PRO A 595 -32.97 -11.21 8.65
C PRO A 595 -33.81 -12.42 8.22
N ASN A 596 -33.16 -13.59 8.08
CA ASN A 596 -33.84 -14.85 7.73
C ASN A 596 -34.75 -15.35 8.86
N GLN A 597 -34.30 -15.23 10.12
CA GLN A 597 -35.13 -15.59 11.27
C GLN A 597 -36.34 -14.64 11.41
N ASN A 598 -36.18 -13.35 11.14
CA ASN A 598 -37.28 -12.38 11.12
C ASN A 598 -38.28 -12.68 9.99
N ALA A 599 -37.81 -13.12 8.82
CA ALA A 599 -38.68 -13.57 7.74
C ALA A 599 -39.49 -14.82 8.13
N ALA A 600 -38.86 -15.80 8.80
CA ALA A 600 -39.54 -16.98 9.31
C ALA A 600 -40.56 -16.64 10.40
N LEU A 601 -40.20 -15.76 11.34
CA LEU A 601 -41.11 -15.21 12.35
C LEU A 601 -42.32 -14.52 11.72
N ARG A 602 -42.09 -13.67 10.71
CA ARG A 602 -43.16 -13.00 9.96
C ARG A 602 -44.13 -14.02 9.36
N SER A 603 -43.61 -15.04 8.68
CA SER A 603 -44.40 -16.12 8.08
C SER A 603 -45.18 -16.93 9.13
N ALA A 604 -44.54 -17.29 10.23
CA ALA A 604 -45.15 -18.03 11.33
C ALA A 604 -46.29 -17.23 12.00
N TYR A 605 -46.09 -15.93 12.21
CA TYR A 605 -47.10 -15.04 12.78
C TYR A 605 -48.32 -14.93 11.86
N GLU A 606 -48.10 -14.67 10.58
CA GLU A 606 -49.16 -14.52 9.58
C GLU A 606 -49.98 -15.80 9.43
N LYS A 607 -49.30 -16.96 9.36
CA LYS A 607 -49.95 -18.28 9.28
C LYS A 607 -50.79 -18.63 10.51
N LYS A 608 -50.37 -18.24 11.71
CA LYS A 608 -51.05 -18.62 12.96
C LYS A 608 -52.21 -17.68 13.31
N TYR A 609 -52.05 -16.38 13.06
CA TYR A 609 -52.98 -15.35 13.54
C TYR A 609 -53.82 -14.71 12.43
N ASN A 610 -53.64 -15.10 11.17
CA ASN A 610 -54.32 -14.52 9.99
C ASN A 610 -54.22 -12.99 9.94
N ARG A 611 -53.11 -12.44 10.44
CA ARG A 611 -52.79 -11.02 10.47
C ARG A 611 -51.31 -10.85 10.23
N SER A 612 -50.93 -9.87 9.40
CA SER A 612 -49.51 -9.60 9.18
C SER A 612 -48.85 -8.98 10.41
N LEU A 613 -47.59 -9.34 10.64
CA LEU A 613 -46.79 -8.76 11.72
C LEU A 613 -46.58 -7.25 11.49
N GLU A 614 -46.49 -6.82 10.23
CA GLU A 614 -46.44 -5.42 9.83
C GLU A 614 -47.67 -4.62 10.27
N SER A 615 -48.86 -5.24 10.24
CA SER A 615 -50.09 -4.61 10.72
C SER A 615 -50.06 -4.39 12.23
N GLN A 616 -49.42 -5.28 13.00
CA GLN A 616 -49.25 -5.07 14.43
C GLN A 616 -48.21 -3.99 14.71
N ILE A 617 -47.06 -4.02 14.03
CA ILE A 617 -46.05 -2.96 14.14
C ILE A 617 -46.64 -1.60 13.71
N ALA A 618 -47.62 -1.58 12.80
CA ALA A 618 -48.26 -0.35 12.40
C ALA A 618 -49.02 0.38 13.53
N LYS A 619 -49.33 -0.31 14.63
CA LYS A 619 -49.99 0.23 15.83
C LYS A 619 -49.00 0.79 16.87
N VAL A 620 -47.70 0.58 16.69
CA VAL A 620 -46.65 1.17 17.53
C VAL A 620 -46.75 2.70 17.48
N GLY A 621 -46.91 3.33 18.65
CA GLY A 621 -47.20 4.77 18.76
C GLY A 621 -46.03 5.67 18.35
N GLN A 622 -44.79 5.24 18.54
CA GLN A 622 -43.60 6.00 18.13
C GLN A 622 -43.35 5.84 16.61
N LYS A 623 -43.55 6.94 15.86
CA LYS A 623 -43.42 6.97 14.38
C LYS A 623 -42.07 6.44 13.86
N ASN A 624 -40.96 6.80 14.50
CA ASN A 624 -39.64 6.34 14.07
C ASN A 624 -39.42 4.86 14.43
N LEU A 625 -39.81 4.45 15.65
CA LEU A 625 -39.68 3.06 16.10
C LEU A 625 -40.44 2.12 15.17
N LYS A 626 -41.68 2.48 14.83
CA LYS A 626 -42.50 1.78 13.84
C LYS A 626 -41.74 1.56 12.52
N LYS A 627 -41.07 2.60 11.99
CA LYS A 627 -40.27 2.48 10.76
C LYS A 627 -39.07 1.54 10.95
N CYS A 628 -38.40 1.55 12.10
CA CYS A 628 -37.28 0.66 12.38
C CYS A 628 -37.70 -0.80 12.45
N LEU A 629 -38.77 -1.08 13.20
CA LEU A 629 -39.28 -2.43 13.39
C LEU A 629 -39.77 -3.01 12.05
N GLN A 630 -40.42 -2.19 11.23
CA GLN A 630 -40.77 -2.58 9.85
C GLN A 630 -39.53 -2.84 8.99
N ALA A 631 -38.46 -2.08 9.16
CA ALA A 631 -37.21 -2.28 8.42
C ALA A 631 -36.53 -3.61 8.80
N LEU A 632 -36.58 -4.02 10.07
CA LEU A 632 -36.01 -5.28 10.57
C LEU A 632 -36.71 -6.53 10.02
N LEU A 633 -37.92 -6.40 9.49
CA LEU A 633 -38.66 -7.48 8.84
C LEU A 633 -38.32 -7.65 7.35
N LEU A 634 -37.56 -6.72 6.77
CA LEU A 634 -37.22 -6.74 5.34
C LEU A 634 -35.78 -7.21 5.15
N PRO A 635 -35.49 -7.98 4.08
CA PRO A 635 -34.12 -8.12 3.60
C PRO A 635 -33.48 -6.74 3.34
N PRO A 636 -32.18 -6.54 3.57
CA PRO A 636 -31.53 -5.24 3.42
C PRO A 636 -31.75 -4.58 2.05
N ALA A 637 -31.62 -5.33 0.95
CA ALA A 637 -31.86 -4.82 -0.40
C ALA A 637 -33.32 -4.35 -0.61
N ASP A 638 -34.27 -5.10 -0.07
CA ASP A 638 -35.71 -4.78 -0.12
C ASP A 638 -36.06 -3.55 0.72
N TYR A 639 -35.35 -3.31 1.82
CA TYR A 639 -35.46 -2.09 2.62
C TYR A 639 -34.87 -0.89 1.89
N TYR A 640 -33.65 -1.00 1.35
CA TYR A 640 -32.99 0.08 0.63
C TYR A 640 -33.75 0.45 -0.66
N ALA A 641 -34.32 -0.52 -1.38
CA ALA A 641 -35.21 -0.25 -2.50
C ALA A 641 -36.43 0.61 -2.10
N MET A 642 -37.04 0.32 -0.94
CA MET A 642 -38.09 1.17 -0.36
C MET A 642 -37.59 2.56 0.00
N ARG A 643 -36.38 2.69 0.54
CA ARG A 643 -35.78 3.99 0.87
C ARG A 643 -35.56 4.84 -0.37
N ILE A 644 -35.07 4.24 -1.45
CA ILE A 644 -34.91 4.92 -2.74
C ILE A 644 -36.25 5.32 -3.33
N ARG A 645 -37.27 4.44 -3.32
CA ARG A 645 -38.60 4.80 -3.81
C ARG A 645 -39.18 6.01 -3.08
N LYS A 646 -39.03 6.06 -1.75
CA LYS A 646 -39.45 7.22 -0.95
C LYS A 646 -38.64 8.49 -1.23
N ALA A 647 -37.38 8.36 -1.64
CA ALA A 647 -36.55 9.49 -2.02
C ALA A 647 -36.96 10.12 -3.37
N PHE A 648 -37.71 9.38 -4.21
CA PHE A 648 -38.25 9.82 -5.50
C PHE A 648 -39.72 10.27 -5.43
N VAL A 649 -40.29 10.44 -4.23
CA VAL A 649 -41.71 10.80 -4.06
C VAL A 649 -41.79 12.13 -3.31
N GLY A 650 -42.39 13.13 -3.95
CA GLY A 650 -42.60 14.47 -3.39
C GLY A 650 -42.29 15.58 -4.41
N LEU A 651 -42.30 16.83 -3.96
CA LEU A 651 -41.76 17.96 -4.74
C LEU A 651 -40.23 17.90 -4.67
N GLY A 652 -39.61 17.16 -5.59
CA GLY A 652 -38.16 16.98 -5.72
C GLY A 652 -37.61 15.67 -5.16
N THR A 653 -36.31 15.48 -5.32
CA THR A 653 -35.59 14.25 -5.00
C THR A 653 -34.73 14.40 -3.75
N SER A 654 -34.76 13.41 -2.86
CA SER A 654 -33.86 13.38 -1.70
C SER A 654 -32.48 12.82 -2.07
N ASP A 655 -31.69 13.58 -2.84
CA ASP A 655 -30.38 13.17 -3.38
C ASP A 655 -29.38 12.72 -2.30
N LYS A 656 -29.46 13.29 -1.09
CA LYS A 656 -28.66 12.85 0.07
C LYS A 656 -28.89 11.37 0.40
N VAL A 657 -30.14 10.90 0.32
CA VAL A 657 -30.49 9.48 0.53
C VAL A 657 -30.00 8.64 -0.64
N VAL A 658 -30.15 9.11 -1.88
CA VAL A 658 -29.66 8.40 -3.07
C VAL A 658 -28.14 8.20 -3.01
N CYS A 659 -27.37 9.26 -2.70
CA CYS A 659 -25.92 9.20 -2.55
C CYS A 659 -25.49 8.26 -1.42
N ARG A 660 -26.13 8.34 -0.26
CA ARG A 660 -25.78 7.52 0.91
C ARG A 660 -26.15 6.05 0.73
N VAL A 661 -27.33 5.76 0.17
CA VAL A 661 -27.82 4.39 -0.01
C VAL A 661 -27.11 3.73 -1.18
N LEU A 662 -27.16 4.31 -2.39
CA LEU A 662 -26.57 3.67 -3.57
C LEU A 662 -25.05 3.82 -3.55
N GLY A 663 -24.54 5.03 -3.35
CA GLY A 663 -23.10 5.28 -3.30
C GLY A 663 -22.42 4.66 -2.09
N GLY A 664 -23.11 4.50 -0.95
CA GLY A 664 -22.57 3.85 0.25
C GLY A 664 -22.57 2.31 0.20
N SER A 665 -23.33 1.73 -0.73
CA SER A 665 -23.41 0.28 -0.98
C SER A 665 -22.26 -0.18 -1.88
N ASP A 666 -21.77 -1.42 -1.69
CA ASP A 666 -20.82 -2.00 -2.64
C ASP A 666 -21.53 -2.34 -3.96
N LYS A 667 -20.77 -2.66 -5.01
CA LYS A 667 -21.27 -2.97 -6.35
C LYS A 667 -22.35 -4.04 -6.33
N CYS A 668 -22.07 -5.18 -5.69
CA CYS A 668 -23.02 -6.28 -5.53
C CYS A 668 -24.30 -5.85 -4.80
N ASP A 669 -24.18 -5.06 -3.74
CA ASP A 669 -25.31 -4.54 -2.97
C ASP A 669 -26.16 -3.57 -3.80
N ALA A 670 -25.53 -2.67 -4.55
CA ALA A 670 -26.22 -1.70 -5.40
C ALA A 670 -27.03 -2.40 -6.51
N LEU A 671 -26.48 -3.45 -7.11
CA LEU A 671 -27.18 -4.30 -8.08
C LEU A 671 -28.33 -5.09 -7.42
N ALA A 672 -28.13 -5.61 -6.21
CA ALA A 672 -29.19 -6.28 -5.45
C ALA A 672 -30.34 -5.32 -5.09
N ILE A 673 -30.02 -4.06 -4.74
CA ILE A 673 -31.00 -3.00 -4.50
C ILE A 673 -31.78 -2.70 -5.79
N ALA A 674 -31.10 -2.60 -6.93
CA ALA A 674 -31.75 -2.37 -8.23
C ALA A 674 -32.72 -3.50 -8.59
N ALA A 675 -32.30 -4.76 -8.41
CA ALA A 675 -33.15 -5.94 -8.64
C ALA A 675 -34.36 -5.98 -7.68
N ALA A 676 -34.16 -5.65 -6.40
CA ALA A 676 -35.24 -5.55 -5.42
C ALA A 676 -36.22 -4.42 -5.74
N TYR A 677 -35.73 -3.29 -6.23
CA TYR A 677 -36.54 -2.16 -6.66
C TYR A 677 -37.45 -2.56 -7.84
N GLN A 678 -36.88 -3.19 -8.87
CA GLN A 678 -37.64 -3.64 -10.04
C GLN A 678 -38.72 -4.66 -9.66
N ARG A 679 -38.36 -5.67 -8.85
CA ARG A 679 -39.30 -6.66 -8.34
C ARG A 679 -40.48 -6.04 -7.59
N LYS A 680 -40.24 -5.01 -6.78
CA LYS A 680 -41.26 -4.40 -5.91
C LYS A 680 -42.15 -3.37 -6.61
N TYR A 681 -41.58 -2.58 -7.53
CA TYR A 681 -42.26 -1.42 -8.09
C TYR A 681 -42.53 -1.52 -9.58
N THR A 682 -42.19 -2.66 -10.21
CA THR A 682 -42.35 -2.94 -11.65
C THR A 682 -41.62 -1.97 -12.58
N THR A 683 -40.87 -1.02 -12.03
CA THR A 683 -40.07 -0.02 -12.75
C THR A 683 -38.59 -0.30 -12.49
N VAL A 684 -37.76 -0.17 -13.53
CA VAL A 684 -36.32 -0.36 -13.38
C VAL A 684 -35.74 0.83 -12.62
N LEU A 685 -34.85 0.58 -11.64
CA LEU A 685 -34.25 1.64 -10.84
C LEU A 685 -33.53 2.70 -11.72
N LYS A 686 -32.90 2.24 -12.81
CA LYS A 686 -32.28 3.10 -13.84
C LYS A 686 -33.23 4.18 -14.36
N ASP A 687 -34.50 3.85 -14.59
CA ASP A 687 -35.50 4.77 -15.12
C ASP A 687 -36.01 5.73 -14.05
N GLY A 688 -36.11 5.27 -12.80
CA GLY A 688 -36.35 6.14 -11.65
C GLY A 688 -35.27 7.21 -11.53
N ILE A 689 -33.99 6.80 -11.54
CA ILE A 689 -32.85 7.74 -11.52
C ILE A 689 -32.87 8.66 -12.75
N LYS A 690 -33.26 8.17 -13.93
CA LYS A 690 -33.34 8.99 -15.16
C LYS A 690 -34.29 10.18 -15.00
N LYS A 691 -35.41 9.97 -14.31
CA LYS A 691 -36.47 10.97 -14.11
C LYS A 691 -36.13 11.95 -12.99
N GLU A 692 -35.46 11.45 -11.96
CA GLU A 692 -35.27 12.17 -10.68
C GLU A 692 -33.92 12.90 -10.60
N CYS A 693 -32.92 12.45 -11.35
CA CYS A 693 -31.58 13.03 -11.32
C CYS A 693 -31.22 13.67 -12.67
N SER A 694 -30.29 14.63 -12.66
CA SER A 694 -29.81 15.30 -13.89
C SER A 694 -28.27 15.28 -14.03
N GLY A 695 -27.78 15.68 -15.21
CA GLY A 695 -26.34 15.85 -15.51
C GLY A 695 -25.46 14.61 -15.26
N ASN A 696 -24.19 14.85 -14.90
CA ASN A 696 -23.22 13.79 -14.58
C ASN A 696 -23.57 13.02 -13.32
N TYR A 697 -24.34 13.62 -12.41
CA TYR A 697 -24.88 12.93 -11.24
C TYR A 697 -25.82 11.79 -11.65
N LYS A 698 -26.79 12.05 -12.54
CA LYS A 698 -27.65 11.01 -13.14
C LYS A 698 -26.82 9.91 -13.80
N ARG A 699 -25.87 10.29 -14.66
CA ARG A 699 -25.06 9.34 -15.44
C ARG A 699 -24.26 8.41 -14.53
N LEU A 700 -23.61 8.96 -13.51
CA LEU A 700 -22.88 8.20 -12.49
C LEU A 700 -23.80 7.26 -11.70
N ALA A 701 -24.95 7.76 -11.22
CA ALA A 701 -25.87 6.95 -10.43
C ALA A 701 -26.50 5.81 -11.26
N GLN A 702 -26.86 6.07 -12.52
CA GLN A 702 -27.34 5.04 -13.44
C GLN A 702 -26.26 3.99 -13.72
N ALA A 703 -25.05 4.43 -14.07
CA ALA A 703 -23.93 3.52 -14.33
C ALA A 703 -23.61 2.66 -13.10
N TRP A 704 -23.66 3.22 -11.89
CA TRP A 704 -23.38 2.49 -10.66
C TRP A 704 -24.34 1.32 -10.42
N VAL A 705 -25.62 1.49 -10.75
CA VAL A 705 -26.67 0.47 -10.52
C VAL A 705 -26.93 -0.43 -11.74
N THR A 706 -26.20 -0.26 -12.85
CA THR A 706 -26.38 -1.05 -14.07
C THR A 706 -25.11 -1.75 -14.53
N LEU A 707 -23.94 -1.13 -14.38
CA LEU A 707 -22.69 -1.72 -14.86
C LEU A 707 -22.22 -2.84 -13.93
N PRO A 708 -21.76 -3.98 -14.48
CA PRO A 708 -21.12 -5.03 -13.71
C PRO A 708 -19.72 -4.62 -13.24
N ASP A 709 -19.12 -5.44 -12.38
CA ASP A 709 -17.69 -5.32 -12.06
C ASP A 709 -16.86 -5.93 -13.21
N ALA A 710 -16.12 -5.09 -13.92
CA ALA A 710 -15.33 -5.54 -15.07
C ALA A 710 -14.06 -6.32 -14.66
N LEU A 711 -13.77 -6.47 -13.36
CA LEU A 711 -12.76 -7.43 -12.89
C LEU A 711 -13.34 -8.83 -12.70
N GLU A 712 -14.62 -8.93 -12.36
CA GLU A 712 -15.30 -10.23 -12.21
C GLU A 712 -15.84 -10.76 -13.55
N ASP A 713 -16.17 -9.85 -14.47
CA ASP A 713 -16.60 -10.15 -15.83
C ASP A 713 -15.99 -9.16 -16.84
N PRO A 714 -14.74 -9.41 -17.28
CA PRO A 714 -14.05 -8.52 -18.22
C PRO A 714 -14.70 -8.44 -19.62
N GLU A 715 -15.59 -9.39 -19.97
CA GLU A 715 -16.30 -9.42 -21.27
C GLU A 715 -17.57 -8.57 -21.25
N ALA A 716 -18.07 -8.21 -20.07
CA ALA A 716 -19.33 -7.49 -19.97
C ALA A 716 -19.24 -6.08 -20.59
N PRO A 717 -20.26 -5.67 -21.37
CA PRO A 717 -20.26 -4.38 -22.02
C PRO A 717 -20.30 -3.24 -21.00
N ILE A 718 -19.45 -2.23 -21.20
CA ILE A 718 -19.41 -1.01 -20.39
C ILE A 718 -20.08 0.11 -21.17
N ASP A 719 -21.41 0.14 -21.10
CA ASP A 719 -22.22 1.16 -21.77
C ASP A 719 -22.53 2.33 -20.82
N VAL A 720 -21.73 3.39 -20.93
CA VAL A 720 -22.02 4.66 -20.23
C VAL A 720 -22.79 5.57 -21.16
N ILE A 721 -23.86 6.17 -20.63
CA ILE A 721 -24.65 7.19 -21.32
C ILE A 721 -23.72 8.33 -21.72
N ALA A 722 -23.72 8.71 -23.00
CA ALA A 722 -22.83 9.73 -23.55
C ALA A 722 -22.99 11.09 -22.85
N ASP A 723 -21.96 11.94 -22.97
CA ASP A 723 -21.99 13.34 -22.55
C ASP A 723 -23.04 14.09 -23.40
N THR A 724 -24.32 14.05 -23.05
CA THR A 724 -25.30 14.95 -23.66
C THR A 724 -25.02 16.36 -23.16
N GLN A 725 -24.64 17.27 -24.06
CA GLN A 725 -24.76 18.70 -23.80
C GLN A 725 -26.19 18.95 -23.29
N SER A 726 -26.30 19.72 -22.21
CA SER A 726 -27.52 20.02 -21.46
C SER A 726 -28.78 20.04 -22.33
N GLU A 727 -29.70 19.11 -22.06
CA GLU A 727 -31.11 19.30 -22.45
C GLU A 727 -31.59 20.61 -21.82
N PRO A 728 -32.31 21.48 -22.55
CA PRO A 728 -32.81 22.74 -21.99
C PRO A 728 -33.76 22.41 -20.84
N ASP A 729 -33.51 23.02 -19.67
CA ASP A 729 -34.33 22.85 -18.49
C ASP A 729 -35.79 23.23 -18.82
N GLY A 730 -36.67 22.24 -18.72
CA GLY A 730 -38.11 22.42 -18.81
C GLY A 730 -38.66 23.03 -17.52
N ASP A 731 -39.45 24.09 -17.72
CA ASP A 731 -40.42 24.70 -16.81
C ASP A 731 -39.85 25.43 -15.59
N GLY A 732 -39.41 26.67 -15.85
CA GLY A 732 -39.23 27.70 -14.84
C GLY A 732 -40.57 28.12 -14.22
N VAL A 733 -40.62 28.09 -12.89
CA VAL A 733 -41.52 28.96 -12.12
C VAL A 733 -41.03 30.39 -12.35
N VAL A 734 -41.92 31.21 -12.90
CA VAL A 734 -41.73 32.63 -13.13
C VAL A 734 -41.84 33.34 -11.78
N ASP A 735 -40.73 33.91 -11.29
CA ASP A 735 -40.76 35.03 -10.36
C ASP A 735 -40.19 36.25 -11.09
N ASP A 736 -40.85 37.40 -10.90
CA ASP A 736 -40.73 38.65 -11.65
C ASP A 736 -39.30 39.23 -11.79
N PRO A 737 -39.05 40.06 -12.82
CA PRO A 737 -37.73 40.58 -13.16
C PRO A 737 -37.31 41.77 -12.27
N ASP A 738 -36.12 41.67 -11.67
CA ASP A 738 -35.40 42.82 -11.11
C ASP A 738 -34.97 43.81 -12.21
N PRO A 739 -34.94 45.13 -11.92
CA PRO A 739 -34.68 46.17 -12.91
C PRO A 739 -33.22 46.18 -13.43
N PRO A 740 -32.99 46.74 -14.63
CA PRO A 740 -31.72 46.60 -15.34
C PRO A 740 -30.57 47.34 -14.63
N THR A 741 -29.46 46.63 -14.47
CA THR A 741 -28.17 47.18 -14.03
C THR A 741 -27.54 48.00 -15.18
N PRO A 742 -26.95 49.18 -14.92
CA PRO A 742 -26.35 50.01 -15.97
C PRO A 742 -25.04 49.40 -16.51
N PRO A 743 -24.66 49.74 -17.77
CA PRO A 743 -23.52 49.12 -18.44
C PRO A 743 -22.19 49.51 -17.79
N ALA A 744 -21.29 48.52 -17.69
CA ALA A 744 -19.93 48.70 -17.20
C ALA A 744 -19.10 49.59 -18.14
N SER A 745 -18.46 50.62 -17.57
CA SER A 745 -17.48 51.49 -18.22
C SER A 745 -16.25 50.72 -18.72
N PRO A 746 -15.60 51.19 -19.81
CA PRO A 746 -14.47 50.50 -20.42
C PRO A 746 -13.22 50.47 -19.52
N LYS A 747 -12.56 49.30 -19.47
CA LYS A 747 -11.27 49.10 -18.78
C LYS A 747 -10.17 49.95 -19.43
N ALA A 748 -9.40 50.63 -18.58
CA ALA A 748 -8.18 51.36 -18.93
C ALA A 748 -7.07 50.43 -19.50
N PRO A 749 -6.15 50.95 -20.34
CA PRO A 749 -5.11 50.16 -20.99
C PRO A 749 -3.97 49.76 -20.04
N SER A 750 -3.39 48.60 -20.31
CA SER A 750 -2.23 48.00 -19.63
C SER A 750 -0.98 48.88 -19.70
N PRO A 751 -0.09 48.88 -18.68
CA PRO A 751 1.18 49.61 -18.75
C PRO A 751 2.22 48.89 -19.66
N PRO A 752 3.20 49.63 -20.22
CA PRO A 752 4.19 49.09 -21.17
C PRO A 752 5.30 48.27 -20.47
N PRO A 753 6.06 47.44 -21.21
CA PRO A 753 7.09 46.57 -20.65
C PRO A 753 8.35 47.34 -20.22
N PRO A 754 9.12 46.83 -19.24
CA PRO A 754 10.36 47.47 -18.79
C PRO A 754 11.55 47.21 -19.77
N PRO A 755 12.60 48.07 -19.75
CA PRO A 755 13.74 47.99 -20.67
C PRO A 755 14.73 46.86 -20.32
N PRO A 756 15.63 46.49 -21.25
CA PRO A 756 16.50 45.32 -21.08
C PRO A 756 17.66 45.60 -20.10
N VAL A 757 17.93 44.63 -19.22
CA VAL A 757 19.04 44.66 -18.25
C VAL A 757 20.29 44.03 -18.90
N PRO A 758 21.50 44.61 -18.72
CA PRO A 758 22.72 44.13 -19.37
C PRO A 758 23.35 42.92 -18.66
N VAL A 759 24.09 42.13 -19.45
CA VAL A 759 24.80 40.90 -19.05
C VAL A 759 26.10 41.26 -18.30
N PRO A 760 26.45 40.58 -17.19
CA PRO A 760 27.82 40.62 -16.66
C PRO A 760 28.57 39.30 -16.84
N GLN A 761 29.83 39.42 -17.28
CA GLN A 761 30.89 38.39 -17.27
C GLN A 761 31.73 38.48 -15.96
N PRO A 762 32.63 37.51 -15.68
CA PRO A 762 32.85 37.00 -14.32
C PRO A 762 34.12 37.52 -13.61
N THR A 763 34.16 37.19 -12.30
CA THR A 763 35.28 37.07 -11.33
C THR A 763 35.34 38.11 -10.21
N ALA A 764 35.28 37.63 -8.95
CA ALA A 764 36.40 37.64 -7.99
C ALA A 764 35.93 37.54 -6.51
N VAL A 765 36.44 36.49 -5.84
CA VAL A 765 36.83 36.36 -4.42
C VAL A 765 35.75 36.40 -3.31
N ALA A 766 35.69 35.29 -2.57
CA ALA A 766 34.87 35.06 -1.40
C ALA A 766 35.30 35.88 -0.17
N ALA A 767 34.31 36.48 0.51
CA ALA A 767 34.42 37.02 1.87
C ALA A 767 33.78 36.02 2.87
N PRO A 768 34.22 36.00 4.15
CA PRO A 768 33.83 34.96 5.10
C PRO A 768 32.37 35.10 5.55
N VAL A 769 31.66 33.97 5.62
CA VAL A 769 30.26 33.86 6.05
C VAL A 769 30.15 34.25 7.53
N GLN A 770 29.46 35.36 7.81
CA GLN A 770 29.11 35.80 9.16
C GLN A 770 28.05 34.84 9.74
N GLN A 771 28.32 34.22 10.89
CA GLN A 771 27.41 33.25 11.51
C GLN A 771 26.07 33.92 11.90
N CYS A 772 24.95 33.47 11.33
CA CYS A 772 23.61 33.93 11.67
C CYS A 772 23.09 33.33 12.99
N ALA A 773 22.24 34.07 13.71
CA ALA A 773 21.52 33.57 14.87
C ALA A 773 20.57 32.42 14.48
N ILE A 774 20.38 31.45 15.38
CA ILE A 774 19.49 30.30 15.16
C ILE A 774 18.14 30.60 15.79
N TYR A 775 17.06 30.46 15.03
CA TYR A 775 15.69 30.55 15.55
C TYR A 775 15.08 29.15 15.60
N GLU A 776 14.34 28.85 16.66
CA GLU A 776 13.69 27.55 16.84
C GLU A 776 12.25 27.72 17.34
N HIS A 777 11.35 26.82 16.96
CA HIS A 777 9.97 26.77 17.47
C HIS A 777 9.71 25.49 18.26
N GLN A 778 8.89 25.57 19.31
CA GLN A 778 8.55 24.43 20.16
C GLN A 778 7.23 23.78 19.72
N ASP A 779 7.21 22.46 19.58
CA ASP A 779 5.97 21.70 19.31
C ASP A 779 5.18 21.37 20.60
N SER A 780 4.02 20.71 20.45
CA SER A 780 3.16 20.33 21.58
C SER A 780 3.73 19.26 22.50
N ARG A 781 4.87 18.65 22.15
CA ARG A 781 5.60 17.67 22.96
C ARG A 781 6.82 18.30 23.66
N GLY A 782 7.04 19.61 23.48
CA GLY A 782 8.14 20.36 24.07
C GLY A 782 9.44 20.31 23.27
N VAL A 783 9.44 19.72 22.06
CA VAL A 783 10.65 19.58 21.22
C VAL A 783 10.88 20.86 20.42
N TRP A 784 12.12 21.35 20.44
CA TRP A 784 12.55 22.53 19.68
C TRP A 784 13.05 22.13 18.29
N THR A 785 12.49 22.75 17.24
CA THR A 785 12.90 22.56 15.84
C THR A 785 13.42 23.87 15.27
N ALA A 786 14.59 23.85 14.63
CA ALA A 786 15.18 25.04 14.03
C ALA A 786 14.52 25.43 12.70
N TYR A 787 14.36 26.73 12.47
CA TYR A 787 14.08 27.27 11.15
C TYR A 787 15.32 27.13 10.25
N ASP A 788 15.10 27.01 8.94
CA ASP A 788 16.21 27.04 7.98
C ASP A 788 16.96 28.38 7.99
N ASN A 789 18.17 28.40 7.43
CA ASN A 789 19.03 29.59 7.45
C ASN A 789 18.38 30.80 6.76
N ALA A 790 17.64 30.60 5.68
CA ALA A 790 16.99 31.68 4.94
C ALA A 790 15.90 32.34 5.78
N THR A 791 15.06 31.53 6.43
CA THR A 791 14.00 31.98 7.33
C THR A 791 14.59 32.65 8.57
N ALA A 792 15.64 32.07 9.17
CA ALA A 792 16.35 32.65 10.30
C ALA A 792 16.92 34.04 9.97
N SER A 793 17.51 34.22 8.77
CA SER A 793 17.99 35.53 8.30
C SER A 793 16.87 36.54 8.13
N ILE A 794 15.70 36.14 7.61
CA ILE A 794 14.53 37.02 7.47
C ILE A 794 14.02 37.45 8.86
N LEU A 795 13.90 36.51 9.81
CA LEU A 795 13.46 36.79 11.17
C LEU A 795 14.43 37.71 11.91
N GLU A 796 15.73 37.48 11.76
CA GLU A 796 16.79 38.31 12.35
C GLU A 796 16.77 39.73 11.80
N ALA A 797 16.64 39.90 10.48
CA ALA A 797 16.56 41.21 9.84
C ALA A 797 15.29 41.97 10.27
N ALA A 798 14.16 41.28 10.38
CA ALA A 798 12.89 41.87 10.78
C ALA A 798 12.89 42.30 12.26
N VAL A 799 13.41 41.47 13.19
CA VAL A 799 13.44 41.85 14.61
C VAL A 799 14.47 42.93 14.90
N ARG A 800 15.56 43.00 14.13
CA ARG A 800 16.59 44.05 14.24
C ARG A 800 16.06 45.41 13.79
N SER A 801 15.17 45.44 12.81
CA SER A 801 14.53 46.67 12.33
C SER A 801 13.32 47.08 13.18
N ASN A 802 12.56 46.12 13.69
CA ASN A 802 11.43 46.37 14.58
C ASN A 802 11.34 45.28 15.68
N PRO A 803 11.55 45.63 16.97
CA PRO A 803 11.44 44.67 18.08
C PRO A 803 10.06 44.00 18.22
N ASN A 804 9.02 44.61 17.63
CA ASN A 804 7.64 44.11 17.61
C ASN A 804 7.21 43.59 16.21
N ALA A 805 8.15 43.15 15.38
CA ALA A 805 7.88 42.72 14.01
C ALA A 805 6.88 41.55 13.94
N VAL A 806 6.09 41.53 12.85
CA VAL A 806 5.27 40.40 12.44
C VAL A 806 5.74 39.96 11.06
N VAL A 807 6.25 38.74 10.96
CA VAL A 807 6.92 38.23 9.76
C VAL A 807 6.14 37.04 9.23
N ARG A 808 5.53 37.18 8.05
CA ARG A 808 4.92 36.04 7.35
C ARG A 808 6.00 35.15 6.75
N LEU A 809 5.92 33.86 7.03
CA LEU A 809 6.89 32.89 6.55
C LEU A 809 6.58 32.53 5.08
N PRO A 810 7.58 32.55 4.17
CA PRO A 810 7.35 32.24 2.77
C PRO A 810 6.84 30.81 2.56
N GLY A 811 5.75 30.65 1.79
CA GLY A 811 5.27 29.34 1.35
C GLY A 811 4.53 28.49 2.39
N ILE A 812 4.34 28.98 3.62
CA ILE A 812 3.60 28.28 4.68
C ILE A 812 2.65 29.23 5.42
N PRO A 813 1.49 28.77 5.92
CA PRO A 813 0.47 29.64 6.54
C PRO A 813 0.80 29.98 8.00
N PHE A 814 2.02 30.47 8.23
CA PHE A 814 2.51 30.85 9.54
C PHE A 814 3.17 32.22 9.48
N GLU A 815 3.02 32.96 10.56
CA GLU A 815 3.79 34.17 10.81
C GLU A 815 4.47 34.11 12.18
N VAL A 816 5.60 34.77 12.32
CA VAL A 816 6.30 34.91 13.60
C VAL A 816 6.14 36.34 14.07
N ARG A 817 5.57 36.50 15.26
CA ARG A 817 5.32 37.78 15.93
C ARG A 817 6.32 37.95 17.07
N PHE A 818 6.91 39.15 17.20
CA PHE A 818 7.94 39.46 18.19
C PHE A 818 7.47 40.52 19.20
N GLY A 819 8.10 40.55 20.37
CA GLY A 819 7.89 41.57 21.40
C GLY A 819 6.44 41.66 21.88
N ALA A 820 5.89 42.87 21.93
CA ALA A 820 4.50 43.14 22.31
C ALA A 820 3.48 42.48 21.35
N ALA A 821 3.87 42.26 20.09
CA ALA A 821 3.03 41.62 19.08
C ALA A 821 2.99 40.09 19.20
N ALA A 822 3.83 39.47 20.05
CA ALA A 822 3.93 38.02 20.24
C ALA A 822 2.72 37.41 20.99
N ARG A 823 1.50 37.68 20.50
CA ARG A 823 0.21 37.26 21.05
C ARG A 823 -0.63 36.63 19.95
N SER A 824 -1.61 35.80 20.32
CA SER A 824 -2.62 35.22 19.44
C SER A 824 -3.95 35.03 20.19
N ALA A 825 -5.00 34.57 19.50
CA ALA A 825 -6.27 34.24 20.16
C ALA A 825 -6.11 33.18 21.27
N ARG A 826 -5.07 32.32 21.18
CA ARG A 826 -4.79 31.24 22.15
C ARG A 826 -3.76 31.61 23.21
N ILE A 827 -2.89 32.60 22.93
CA ILE A 827 -1.83 33.05 23.85
C ILE A 827 -1.91 34.58 23.93
N GLN A 828 -2.63 35.09 24.94
CA GLN A 828 -2.88 36.52 25.08
C GLN A 828 -1.70 37.31 25.67
N GLN A 829 -0.79 36.64 26.39
CA GLN A 829 0.42 37.25 26.95
C GLN A 829 1.66 36.77 26.19
N PRO A 830 2.61 37.66 25.84
CA PRO A 830 3.85 37.28 25.17
C PRO A 830 4.63 36.23 25.96
N PRO A 831 5.14 35.16 25.31
CA PRO A 831 5.95 34.16 25.99
C PRO A 831 7.28 34.77 26.46
N PRO A 832 7.96 34.18 27.49
CA PRO A 832 9.23 34.68 28.01
C PRO A 832 10.35 34.80 26.95
N THR A 833 10.24 34.05 25.86
CA THR A 833 11.18 34.11 24.73
C THR A 833 10.99 35.34 23.84
N GLY A 834 9.90 36.09 24.02
CA GLY A 834 9.58 37.30 23.26
C GLY A 834 9.15 37.04 21.81
N ALA A 835 8.90 35.79 21.41
CA ALA A 835 8.50 35.46 20.04
C ALA A 835 7.50 34.30 19.96
N LEU A 836 6.54 34.43 19.04
CA LEU A 836 5.45 33.47 18.86
C LEU A 836 5.18 33.22 17.37
N GLN A 837 5.20 31.95 16.94
CA GLN A 837 4.72 31.54 15.62
C GLN A 837 3.22 31.31 15.69
N VAL A 838 2.45 31.91 14.80
CA VAL A 838 0.98 31.83 14.76
C VAL A 838 0.55 31.35 13.38
N ASN A 839 -0.34 30.35 13.33
CA ASN A 839 -0.99 29.93 12.10
C ASN A 839 -2.09 30.93 11.73
N ILE A 840 -2.00 31.52 10.55
CA ILE A 840 -2.89 32.62 10.11
C ILE A 840 -4.33 32.17 9.81
N HIS A 841 -4.61 30.86 9.78
CA HIS A 841 -5.94 30.34 9.49
C HIS A 841 -6.70 29.85 10.73
N ASN A 842 -6.01 29.39 11.77
CA ASN A 842 -6.66 28.76 12.94
C ASN A 842 -6.08 29.21 14.29
N GLU A 843 -5.19 30.21 14.30
CA GLU A 843 -4.55 30.80 15.48
C GLU A 843 -3.73 29.80 16.34
N ASN A 844 -3.44 28.61 15.83
CA ASN A 844 -2.53 27.68 16.50
C ASN A 844 -1.16 28.31 16.65
N SER A 845 -0.64 28.29 17.89
CA SER A 845 0.53 29.07 18.25
C SER A 845 1.63 28.21 18.83
N ARG A 846 2.89 28.53 18.52
CA ARG A 846 4.10 27.86 19.02
C ARG A 846 5.09 28.89 19.52
N VAL A 847 5.72 28.62 20.66
CA VAL A 847 6.76 29.50 21.21
C VAL A 847 7.99 29.44 20.32
N VAL A 848 8.57 30.60 20.02
CA VAL A 848 9.80 30.73 19.24
C VAL A 848 10.91 31.26 20.15
N ARG A 849 12.12 30.70 20.05
CA ARG A 849 13.30 31.21 20.75
C ARG A 849 14.42 31.55 19.76
N ARG A 850 15.21 32.56 20.11
CA ARG A 850 16.43 32.95 19.41
C ARG A 850 17.64 32.47 20.20
N ARG A 851 18.59 31.79 19.55
CA ARG A 851 19.89 31.40 20.11
C ARG A 851 21.02 32.16 19.40
N PRO A 852 22.00 32.72 20.14
CA PRO A 852 23.16 33.34 19.53
C PRO A 852 24.00 32.30 18.79
N ALA A 853 24.64 32.73 17.69
CA ALA A 853 25.59 31.92 16.94
C ALA A 853 26.73 31.47 17.89
N GLY A 854 26.96 30.15 17.98
CA GLY A 854 28.00 29.56 18.84
C GLY A 854 27.52 28.85 20.11
N SER A 855 26.20 28.82 20.41
CA SER A 855 25.70 28.03 21.55
C SER A 855 25.58 26.53 21.22
N VAL A 856 26.51 25.73 21.76
CA VAL A 856 26.41 24.26 21.81
C VAL A 856 25.29 23.88 22.77
N ALA A 857 24.41 22.97 22.37
CA ALA A 857 23.35 22.46 23.25
C ALA A 857 23.97 21.76 24.47
N PRO A 858 23.56 22.04 25.72
CA PRO A 858 23.98 21.24 26.85
C PRO A 858 23.37 19.83 26.72
N PRO A 859 24.09 18.77 27.13
CA PRO A 859 23.53 17.43 27.16
C PRO A 859 22.30 17.40 28.09
N PRO A 860 21.33 16.49 27.84
CA PRO A 860 20.14 16.40 28.68
C PRO A 860 20.54 16.10 30.13
N ALA A 861 20.02 16.89 31.07
CA ALA A 861 20.25 16.68 32.49
C ALA A 861 19.70 15.30 32.92
N PRO A 862 20.43 14.56 33.78
CA PRO A 862 19.88 13.35 34.38
C PRO A 862 18.66 13.69 35.25
N PRO A 863 17.69 12.78 35.38
CA PRO A 863 16.50 13.01 36.19
C PRO A 863 16.89 13.25 37.64
N ALA A 864 16.24 14.24 38.26
CA ALA A 864 16.46 14.61 39.65
C ALA A 864 16.19 13.43 40.59
N TYR A 865 17.21 13.07 41.37
CA TYR A 865 17.07 12.23 42.55
C TYR A 865 16.17 12.92 43.57
N GLN A 866 15.04 12.31 43.90
CA GLN A 866 14.38 12.55 45.18
C GLN A 866 15.24 11.87 46.28
N GLN A 867 15.51 12.60 47.35
CA GLN A 867 16.28 12.11 48.49
C GLN A 867 15.60 10.89 49.16
N PRO A 868 16.39 9.98 49.75
CA PRO A 868 15.90 8.70 50.25
C PRO A 868 15.17 8.83 51.60
N GLN A 869 13.97 8.25 51.69
CA GLN A 869 13.41 7.82 52.97
C GLN A 869 14.16 6.56 53.43
N GLN A 870 14.61 6.57 54.69
CA GLN A 870 15.30 5.46 55.35
C GLN A 870 14.43 4.19 55.33
N TYR A 871 14.96 3.11 54.75
CA TYR A 871 14.42 1.76 54.87
C TYR A 871 15.50 0.84 55.42
N GLN A 872 15.23 0.22 56.57
CA GLN A 872 16.07 -0.81 57.18
C GLN A 872 16.02 -2.10 56.36
N ALA A 873 17.15 -2.76 56.21
CA ALA A 873 17.29 -4.00 55.44
C ALA A 873 16.60 -5.20 56.12
N PRO A 874 15.81 -6.01 55.39
CA PRO A 874 15.34 -7.31 55.88
C PRO A 874 16.38 -8.44 55.64
N PRO A 875 16.34 -9.53 56.41
CA PRO A 875 17.31 -10.63 56.35
C PRO A 875 17.10 -11.55 55.12
N PRO A 876 18.11 -12.38 54.74
CA PRO A 876 18.09 -13.11 53.48
C PRO A 876 17.06 -14.26 53.46
N PRO A 877 16.53 -14.63 52.27
CA PRO A 877 15.39 -15.53 52.16
C PRO A 877 15.77 -17.02 52.16
N VAL A 878 14.89 -17.81 52.78
CA VAL A 878 14.82 -19.28 52.76
C VAL A 878 14.15 -19.76 51.47
N PRO A 879 14.57 -20.86 50.83
CA PRO A 879 14.02 -21.31 49.55
C PRO A 879 12.61 -21.90 49.70
N GLN A 880 11.64 -21.44 48.89
CA GLN A 880 10.30 -22.02 48.78
C GLN A 880 9.98 -22.51 47.36
N ARG A 881 9.17 -23.59 47.30
CA ARG A 881 8.75 -24.37 46.13
C ARG A 881 7.91 -23.57 45.11
N PRO A 882 7.79 -24.04 43.84
CA PRO A 882 7.19 -23.26 42.75
C PRO A 882 5.69 -23.05 42.95
N VAL A 883 5.25 -21.79 42.91
CA VAL A 883 3.84 -21.40 42.90
C VAL A 883 3.35 -21.35 41.45
N GLN A 884 2.25 -22.02 41.14
CA GLN A 884 1.53 -21.85 39.86
C GLN A 884 0.89 -20.46 39.84
N MET A 885 1.32 -19.59 38.91
CA MET A 885 0.72 -18.27 38.71
C MET A 885 -0.65 -18.37 38.01
N ALA A 886 -1.63 -17.62 38.52
CA ALA A 886 -2.86 -17.33 37.78
C ALA A 886 -2.53 -16.42 36.57
N MET A 887 -2.92 -16.85 35.37
CA MET A 887 -2.59 -16.17 34.10
C MET A 887 -3.56 -15.00 33.83
N PRO A 888 -3.06 -13.80 33.46
CA PRO A 888 -3.89 -12.70 33.00
C PRO A 888 -4.61 -13.03 31.68
N ALA A 889 -5.86 -12.58 31.52
CA ALA A 889 -6.61 -12.73 30.27
C ALA A 889 -5.86 -12.07 29.08
N GLY A 890 -5.76 -12.77 27.95
CA GLY A 890 -5.06 -12.28 26.76
C GLY A 890 -3.55 -12.55 26.74
N THR A 891 -3.05 -13.47 27.56
CA THR A 891 -1.65 -13.92 27.59
C THR A 891 -1.54 -15.43 27.35
N PHE A 892 -0.35 -15.93 26.99
CA PHE A 892 -0.04 -17.36 26.90
C PHE A 892 1.26 -17.71 27.66
N PRO A 893 1.38 -18.92 28.23
CA PRO A 893 2.57 -19.35 28.96
C PRO A 893 3.77 -19.57 28.04
N VAL A 894 4.94 -19.14 28.50
CA VAL A 894 6.24 -19.51 27.93
C VAL A 894 7.08 -20.17 29.01
N LEU A 895 7.60 -21.36 28.71
CA LEU A 895 8.55 -22.09 29.56
C LEU A 895 9.98 -21.66 29.24
N VAL A 896 10.78 -21.37 30.25
CA VAL A 896 12.20 -21.03 30.09
C VAL A 896 13.01 -22.31 29.86
N PRO A 897 13.68 -22.48 28.70
CA PRO A 897 14.52 -23.64 28.42
C PRO A 897 15.75 -23.70 29.33
N ALA A 898 16.35 -24.89 29.44
CA ALA A 898 17.66 -25.05 30.09
C ALA A 898 18.71 -24.11 29.46
N GLY A 899 19.57 -23.51 30.28
CA GLY A 899 20.62 -22.58 29.83
C GLY A 899 20.17 -21.13 29.58
N HIS A 900 18.88 -20.80 29.78
CA HIS A 900 18.35 -19.45 29.61
C HIS A 900 17.90 -18.88 30.97
N GLY A 901 18.23 -17.62 31.25
CA GLY A 901 17.94 -16.98 32.53
C GLY A 901 17.40 -15.56 32.40
N PRO A 902 17.08 -14.90 33.53
CA PRO A 902 16.55 -13.54 33.55
C PRO A 902 17.34 -12.57 32.66
N GLY A 903 16.63 -11.80 31.83
CA GLY A 903 17.23 -10.82 30.91
C GLY A 903 17.67 -11.37 29.55
N MET A 904 17.71 -12.70 29.36
CA MET A 904 17.98 -13.30 28.05
C MET A 904 16.72 -13.28 27.16
N GLN A 905 16.93 -13.24 25.84
CA GLN A 905 15.87 -13.24 24.84
C GLN A 905 15.51 -14.67 24.42
N LEU A 906 14.22 -14.96 24.32
CA LEU A 906 13.67 -16.20 23.79
C LEU A 906 12.81 -15.90 22.57
N MET A 907 12.93 -16.74 21.54
CA MET A 907 12.04 -16.69 20.38
C MET A 907 10.88 -17.66 20.61
N VAL A 908 9.66 -17.13 20.64
CA VAL A 908 8.44 -17.87 21.00
C VAL A 908 7.39 -17.70 19.91
N ARG A 909 6.67 -18.77 19.60
CA ARG A 909 5.62 -18.76 18.58
C ARG A 909 4.27 -18.49 19.24
N ALA A 910 3.58 -17.43 18.84
CA ALA A 910 2.25 -17.12 19.36
C ALA A 910 1.24 -18.21 18.91
N PRO A 911 0.46 -18.80 19.82
CA PRO A 911 -0.40 -19.95 19.49
C PRO A 911 -1.61 -19.59 18.61
N ASN A 912 -2.01 -18.31 18.56
CA ASN A 912 -3.17 -17.83 17.80
C ASN A 912 -2.84 -17.28 16.41
N THR A 913 -1.64 -16.71 16.21
CA THR A 913 -1.23 -16.09 14.93
C THR A 913 -0.09 -16.84 14.24
N GLY A 914 0.57 -17.77 14.94
CA GLY A 914 1.77 -18.45 14.44
C GLY A 914 3.00 -17.54 14.32
N GLN A 915 2.89 -16.26 14.68
CA GLN A 915 3.94 -15.25 14.59
C GLN A 915 5.08 -15.56 15.58
N MET A 916 6.33 -15.46 15.10
CA MET A 916 7.51 -15.55 15.95
C MET A 916 7.73 -14.21 16.66
N MET A 917 7.83 -14.24 17.98
CA MET A 917 8.06 -13.06 18.83
C MET A 917 9.30 -13.25 19.67
N THR A 918 10.07 -12.18 19.87
CA THR A 918 11.18 -12.17 20.83
C THR A 918 10.68 -11.65 22.17
N VAL A 919 10.83 -12.45 23.22
CA VAL A 919 10.43 -12.10 24.59
C VAL A 919 11.64 -12.13 25.51
N ILE A 920 11.68 -11.21 26.46
CA ILE A 920 12.76 -11.15 27.47
C ILE A 920 12.28 -11.88 28.72
N ILE A 921 13.10 -12.79 29.24
CA ILE A 921 12.78 -13.54 30.46
C ILE A 921 12.74 -12.55 31.65
N PRO A 922 11.63 -12.45 32.39
CA PRO A 922 11.51 -11.52 33.51
C PRO A 922 12.52 -11.79 34.63
N GLN A 923 12.84 -10.75 35.39
CA GLN A 923 13.65 -10.88 36.61
C GLN A 923 12.94 -11.83 37.60
N GLY A 924 13.67 -12.83 38.08
CA GLY A 924 13.15 -13.86 39.00
C GLY A 924 12.65 -15.16 38.35
N VAL A 925 12.67 -15.29 37.02
CA VAL A 925 12.27 -16.53 36.31
C VAL A 925 13.49 -17.24 35.73
N GLY A 926 13.89 -18.37 36.34
CA GLY A 926 15.02 -19.18 35.90
C GLY A 926 14.65 -20.33 34.96
N PRO A 927 15.63 -21.14 34.52
CA PRO A 927 15.39 -22.37 33.76
C PRO A 927 14.30 -23.25 34.38
N GLY A 928 13.32 -23.68 33.58
CA GLY A 928 12.16 -24.46 34.04
C GLY A 928 11.01 -23.63 34.65
N GLY A 929 11.21 -22.33 34.86
CA GLY A 929 10.14 -21.39 35.24
C GLY A 929 9.24 -21.05 34.06
N GLN A 930 8.02 -20.60 34.34
CA GLN A 930 7.07 -20.11 33.34
C GLN A 930 6.75 -18.64 33.56
N PHE A 931 6.51 -17.90 32.48
CA PHE A 931 5.99 -16.53 32.55
C PHE A 931 4.96 -16.27 31.45
N ALA A 932 4.08 -15.30 31.68
CA ALA A 932 3.00 -14.95 30.79
C ALA A 932 3.48 -13.96 29.72
N VAL A 933 3.21 -14.25 28.45
CA VAL A 933 3.49 -13.38 27.30
C VAL A 933 2.16 -12.89 26.72
N PRO A 934 1.97 -11.57 26.50
CA PRO A 934 0.77 -11.06 25.84
C PRO A 934 0.58 -11.69 24.46
N LEU A 935 -0.65 -12.08 24.13
CA LEU A 935 -0.99 -12.45 22.77
C LEU A 935 -0.80 -11.21 21.87
N PRO A 936 -0.12 -11.34 20.73
CA PRO A 936 -0.01 -10.23 19.79
C PRO A 936 -1.41 -9.81 19.38
N GLN A 937 -1.77 -8.56 19.66
CA GLN A 937 -2.98 -7.97 19.10
C GLN A 937 -2.74 -7.76 17.60
N PRO A 938 -3.76 -7.99 16.74
CA PRO A 938 -3.65 -7.56 15.34
C PRO A 938 -3.23 -6.08 15.34
N PRO A 939 -2.34 -5.67 14.44
CA PRO A 939 -1.74 -4.33 14.49
C PRO A 939 -2.83 -3.27 14.63
N ARG A 940 -2.75 -2.47 15.71
CA ARG A 940 -3.56 -1.26 15.84
C ARG A 940 -3.19 -0.35 14.67
N VAL A 941 -4.08 -0.27 13.69
CA VAL A 941 -3.84 0.61 12.56
C VAL A 941 -4.02 2.06 13.03
N GLN A 942 -2.91 2.74 13.29
CA GLN A 942 -2.89 4.19 13.37
C GLN A 942 -3.06 4.72 11.94
N TYR A 943 -4.31 4.92 11.51
CA TYR A 943 -4.62 5.54 10.24
C TYR A 943 -4.43 7.06 10.32
N GLY A 944 -3.17 7.47 10.26
CA GLY A 944 -2.72 8.82 9.97
C GLY A 944 -1.45 8.71 9.12
N ALA A 945 -1.62 8.85 7.80
CA ALA A 945 -0.67 8.51 6.71
C ALA A 945 -0.63 7.01 6.32
N PRO A 946 -0.81 6.66 5.03
CA PRO A 946 -0.64 5.28 4.55
C PRO A 946 0.85 5.03 4.22
N GLN A 947 1.60 4.46 5.15
CA GLN A 947 2.85 3.72 4.94
C GLN A 947 2.89 2.65 6.06
N GLN A 948 3.17 1.36 5.88
CA GLN A 948 3.93 0.61 4.87
C GLN A 948 3.20 -0.73 4.58
N ASN A 949 3.33 -1.23 3.35
CA ASN A 949 3.02 -2.61 2.93
C ASN A 949 1.57 -3.11 3.11
N TRP A 950 0.60 -2.48 2.43
CA TRP A 950 -0.72 -3.12 2.24
C TRP A 950 -0.62 -4.43 1.43
N ARG A 951 0.37 -4.56 0.53
CA ARG A 951 0.60 -5.78 -0.26
C ARG A 951 1.01 -6.98 0.60
N THR A 952 1.76 -6.78 1.69
CA THR A 952 2.15 -7.87 2.61
C THR A 952 1.07 -8.19 3.64
N ALA A 953 0.16 -7.25 3.91
CA ALA A 953 -0.96 -7.47 4.84
C ALA A 953 -2.15 -8.24 4.20
N MET A 954 -2.11 -8.47 2.89
CA MET A 954 -3.14 -9.21 2.13
C MET A 954 -2.76 -10.66 1.79
N TYR A 955 -1.50 -11.05 2.03
CA TYR A 955 -1.05 -12.45 2.03
C TYR A 955 -1.00 -12.97 3.47
#